data_AF-A0A6C7EIG6-F1
#
_entry.id   AF-A0A6C7EIG6-F1
#
_cell.length_a   1.000
_cell.length_b   1.000
_cell.length_c   1.000
_cell.angle_alpha   90.00
_cell.angle_beta   90.00
_cell.angle_gamma   90.00
#
_symmetry.space_group_name_H-M   'P 1'
#
loop_
_entity.id
_entity.type
_entity.pdbx_description
1 polymer ?
#
loop_
_entity_poly.entity_id
_entity_poly.type
_entity_poly.pdbx_seq_one_letter_code
_entity_poly.pdbx_strand_id
1 'polypeptide(L)'
;MNGQPRTRRSKIGIAWALAATGLVTVAAGSSAATAAPAGDLFISEYIEGSSNNKAIEIYNGTDVDVDLAAGGYEINMYFNGSVSSSSNVPLTGTVAAGDVYVVADNDAGPAILAEADQTSTNNFFNGDDAVVLSKAGALVDVIGQIGFDPGSQWGTGDASTQNNTIRRAASICAGDTDGSDEFIPATEWVGYAQDTFDGLGAHTSDCGDPVEPTILINEFDSDQTSTDSAEFIELTDGGVGGTDLSGLTVVLYNGSNNLSYDAIDLDGVTTNADGYAVICANAATVANCDVDVSPDTNWLQNGADAIALYEADATDFPNGTAVTLDGLVDAVVYDTNDSDDPELLVLLEAGQAQINENEGGSATTVSGQRCPDSSGLALQTDTYELWAPTPGVENACEIVVPPLDCAVDVPITLISTIQGAGSVSPMVGDTVVVEAVVTAILTDLNRVIIQEEVADDDGNLLTSEGIAVFGGTLPDGLTVGTTVRVEGTVSEYETSSNGVDSSLTEIAPSAIVACDDPAIAIDPTVVTLPLPNADALEAVESMLVTLPQDLVISEYFNYDRFGEVVVSSERLLTPTAEFEPGPDATAATAANELDRLTIDDGRGNQNPDPAIHPGNGGVFDLNNLFRGGDTITGATGIIEDTFGLFRLQPTTYGTFTEQNPRTAAPDDVGGDITVASFNVLNYFTTLDDGTNDICGPAQNLECRGADEAEELVRQRDKIVAAITAIDADVVGLIEIENNVNDDAVIDLVDSLNAVNGAGTYDAIDTGTIGDDAIKVAFIYQPAAVTPVGDYALLDGSVDPRFIDSKNRPVLAQTFSDADGGMVTVAVNHLKSKGSSCVDVGDPDATDGSGNCNGVRTEAAEALVDWLATDPTGSGDPDVLVIGDLNSYDKETPIDAIIAGADDTAGTADDYADLLAQFQGEDAYTYVFDGQFGYLDHALANTSLLGQVTGTTAWHINADEPDLIDYDISFKKDAQDAIYAPDPYRSSDHDPVIVGLDLDAPVVVGELDIDSALIVLGRRGGGKAVIRGSVPESFSSCPSFALSIDGQQVTDRTMFRLGSRCVAIGWSGIIFFDLNSSEFTAIVTLPSSFSLDDDTVDFGLLLDDVEFATQVDGRSAGRTWFGR
;
A
#
# COMPACT_ATOMS: atom_id res chain seq x y z
N MET A 1 1.65 -30.92 -68.68
CA MET A 1 2.79 -30.64 -69.58
C MET A 1 4.01 -30.53 -68.67
N ASN A 2 4.98 -31.46 -68.80
CA ASN A 2 6.34 -31.21 -69.30
C ASN A 2 7.21 -30.35 -68.34
N GLY A 3 8.24 -30.92 -67.68
CA GLY A 3 9.09 -30.14 -66.77
C GLY A 3 10.38 -30.77 -66.17
N GLN A 4 10.50 -32.11 -66.02
CA GLN A 4 11.79 -32.75 -65.66
C GLN A 4 12.83 -32.57 -66.79
N PRO A 5 14.18 -32.56 -66.54
CA PRO A 5 14.92 -33.37 -65.54
C PRO A 5 16.09 -32.58 -64.82
N ARG A 6 17.20 -33.10 -64.22
CA ARG A 6 17.96 -34.37 -64.43
C ARG A 6 19.15 -34.66 -63.44
N THR A 7 19.09 -35.76 -62.66
CA THR A 7 20.23 -36.63 -62.17
C THR A 7 21.35 -36.03 -61.28
N ARG A 8 22.12 -36.71 -60.41
CA ARG A 8 22.54 -38.14 -60.15
C ARG A 8 23.26 -38.15 -58.75
N ARG A 9 23.57 -39.24 -58.02
CA ARG A 9 23.56 -40.73 -58.15
C ARG A 9 22.58 -41.31 -57.07
N SER A 10 22.56 -42.52 -56.46
CA SER A 10 23.25 -43.85 -56.48
C SER A 10 24.61 -44.06 -55.74
N LYS A 11 24.95 -45.22 -55.12
CA LYS A 11 24.51 -46.63 -55.31
C LYS A 11 24.95 -47.58 -54.14
N ILE A 12 24.20 -48.68 -53.85
CA ILE A 12 24.60 -49.93 -53.11
C ILE A 12 24.83 -49.77 -51.58
N GLY A 13 24.32 -50.58 -50.65
CA GLY A 13 23.21 -51.56 -50.65
C GLY A 13 23.56 -53.07 -50.68
N ILE A 14 23.17 -53.84 -49.65
CA ILE A 14 22.83 -55.30 -49.67
C ILE A 14 22.14 -55.65 -48.33
N ALA A 15 21.22 -56.62 -48.34
CA ALA A 15 20.47 -57.10 -47.17
C ALA A 15 20.85 -58.55 -46.80
N TRP A 16 20.37 -59.05 -45.66
CA TRP A 16 19.74 -60.38 -45.56
C TRP A 16 18.82 -60.45 -44.33
N ALA A 17 17.74 -61.21 -44.44
CA ALA A 17 16.85 -61.58 -43.34
C ALA A 17 16.75 -63.11 -43.26
N LEU A 18 16.65 -63.65 -42.04
CA LEU A 18 16.35 -65.06 -41.78
C LEU A 18 15.67 -65.18 -40.41
N ALA A 19 14.83 -66.19 -40.22
CA ALA A 19 13.86 -66.23 -39.12
C ALA A 19 13.73 -67.62 -38.48
N ALA A 20 13.04 -67.62 -37.32
CA ALA A 20 12.26 -68.70 -36.70
C ALA A 20 12.89 -69.57 -35.57
N THR A 21 12.32 -69.36 -34.37
CA THR A 21 11.81 -70.38 -33.39
C THR A 21 12.77 -71.29 -32.61
N GLY A 22 12.59 -71.39 -31.27
CA GLY A 22 13.14 -72.53 -30.51
C GLY A 22 13.07 -72.64 -28.97
N LEU A 23 11.93 -72.39 -28.29
CA LEU A 23 11.60 -72.82 -26.90
C LEU A 23 12.49 -72.42 -25.68
N VAL A 24 11.91 -71.55 -24.83
CA VAL A 24 11.66 -71.70 -23.38
C VAL A 24 12.68 -72.48 -22.50
N THR A 25 13.26 -71.76 -21.54
CA THR A 25 13.40 -72.22 -20.13
C THR A 25 12.85 -71.13 -19.19
N VAL A 26 12.49 -71.49 -17.96
CA VAL A 26 11.97 -70.55 -16.94
C VAL A 26 13.07 -70.26 -15.93
N ALA A 27 13.35 -68.98 -15.69
CA ALA A 27 14.10 -68.50 -14.54
C ALA A 27 13.13 -67.92 -13.50
N ALA A 28 13.54 -67.88 -12.24
CA ALA A 28 12.79 -67.19 -11.18
C ALA A 28 13.06 -65.68 -11.27
N GLY A 29 12.07 -64.85 -10.91
CA GLY A 29 12.30 -63.43 -10.71
C GLY A 29 12.81 -63.18 -9.30
N SER A 30 14.00 -62.58 -9.19
CA SER A 30 14.28 -61.57 -8.17
C SER A 30 13.77 -60.24 -8.71
N SER A 31 13.00 -59.50 -7.91
CA SER A 31 12.65 -58.12 -8.18
C SER A 31 13.73 -57.23 -7.58
N ALA A 32 14.57 -56.63 -8.43
CA ALA A 32 15.25 -55.40 -8.03
C ALA A 32 14.17 -54.34 -7.75
N ALA A 33 14.40 -53.50 -6.75
CA ALA A 33 13.65 -52.26 -6.63
C ALA A 33 14.26 -51.30 -7.65
N THR A 34 13.52 -50.97 -8.71
CA THR A 34 13.87 -49.85 -9.58
C THR A 34 13.64 -48.55 -8.80
N ALA A 35 14.57 -47.61 -8.90
CA ALA A 35 14.26 -46.21 -8.59
C ALA A 35 13.02 -45.76 -9.38
N ALA A 36 12.32 -44.74 -8.90
CA ALA A 36 11.25 -44.14 -9.67
C ALA A 36 11.88 -43.26 -10.77
N PRO A 37 11.51 -43.41 -12.05
CA PRO A 37 11.86 -42.42 -13.07
C PRO A 37 11.13 -41.09 -12.77
N ALA A 38 11.48 -40.02 -13.48
CA ALA A 38 10.76 -38.75 -13.39
C ALA A 38 9.24 -38.98 -13.54
N GLY A 39 8.44 -38.32 -12.69
CA GLY A 39 7.03 -38.65 -12.53
C GLY A 39 6.19 -38.42 -13.79
N ASP A 40 6.62 -37.48 -14.63
CA ASP A 40 5.98 -37.08 -15.89
C ASP A 40 6.97 -36.34 -16.81
N LEU A 41 6.49 -35.76 -17.91
CA LEU A 41 7.24 -34.74 -18.67
C LEU A 41 7.28 -33.39 -17.93
N PHE A 42 8.22 -32.51 -18.28
CA PHE A 42 8.27 -31.13 -17.80
C PHE A 42 8.77 -30.16 -18.88
N ILE A 43 8.63 -28.86 -18.67
CA ILE A 43 9.05 -27.78 -19.57
C ILE A 43 10.55 -27.54 -19.37
N SER A 44 11.34 -27.63 -20.44
CA SER A 44 12.79 -27.49 -20.39
C SER A 44 13.33 -26.15 -20.90
N GLU A 45 12.59 -25.46 -21.78
CA GLU A 45 12.96 -24.13 -22.29
C GLU A 45 11.70 -23.30 -22.62
N TYR A 46 11.69 -22.05 -22.17
CA TYR A 46 10.66 -21.04 -22.44
C TYR A 46 11.31 -19.84 -23.14
N ILE A 47 10.73 -19.41 -24.27
CA ILE A 47 11.30 -18.37 -25.13
C ILE A 47 10.28 -17.24 -25.34
N GLU A 48 10.55 -16.05 -24.80
CA GLU A 48 9.83 -14.79 -25.05
C GLU A 48 10.66 -13.86 -25.97
N GLY A 49 11.11 -14.43 -27.09
CA GLY A 49 11.93 -13.74 -28.09
C GLY A 49 11.19 -12.63 -28.84
N SER A 50 11.91 -11.90 -29.69
CA SER A 50 11.39 -10.70 -30.37
C SER A 50 10.26 -11.00 -31.37
N SER A 51 9.24 -10.14 -31.40
CA SER A 51 8.00 -10.32 -32.20
C SER A 51 7.33 -11.66 -31.93
N ASN A 52 7.33 -12.58 -32.91
CA ASN A 52 6.65 -13.87 -32.89
C ASN A 52 7.59 -15.01 -32.48
N ASN A 53 8.80 -14.73 -32.01
CA ASN A 53 9.73 -15.77 -31.53
C ASN A 53 9.27 -16.31 -30.17
N LYS A 54 8.13 -17.01 -30.14
CA LYS A 54 7.56 -17.66 -28.95
C LYS A 54 7.62 -19.17 -29.08
N ALA A 55 8.15 -19.85 -28.08
CA ALA A 55 8.19 -21.31 -28.03
C ALA A 55 8.27 -21.85 -26.60
N ILE A 56 7.81 -23.10 -26.44
CA ILE A 56 7.91 -23.94 -25.25
C ILE A 56 8.53 -25.26 -25.69
N GLU A 57 9.59 -25.69 -25.01
CA GLU A 57 10.17 -27.03 -25.13
C GLU A 57 9.73 -27.90 -23.94
N ILE A 58 9.37 -29.15 -24.20
CA ILE A 58 8.98 -30.13 -23.19
C ILE A 58 9.94 -31.32 -23.24
N TYR A 59 10.61 -31.63 -22.13
CA TYR A 59 11.53 -32.76 -21.99
C TYR A 59 10.82 -34.01 -21.45
N ASN A 60 11.15 -35.17 -22.02
CA ASN A 60 10.68 -36.47 -21.55
C ASN A 60 11.74 -37.17 -20.68
N GLY A 61 11.79 -36.80 -19.40
CA GLY A 61 12.62 -37.47 -18.38
C GLY A 61 12.18 -38.90 -17.99
N THR A 62 11.27 -39.53 -18.75
CA THR A 62 10.77 -40.88 -18.47
C THR A 62 11.43 -41.94 -19.36
N ASP A 63 11.60 -43.16 -18.84
CA ASP A 63 12.24 -44.31 -19.52
C ASP A 63 11.53 -44.80 -20.81
N VAL A 64 10.46 -44.13 -21.27
CA VAL A 64 9.58 -44.62 -22.35
C VAL A 64 9.15 -43.52 -23.32
N ASP A 65 8.93 -43.90 -24.58
CA ASP A 65 8.31 -43.03 -25.58
C ASP A 65 6.88 -42.65 -25.16
N VAL A 66 6.59 -41.35 -25.02
CA VAL A 66 5.26 -40.84 -24.60
C VAL A 66 4.46 -40.36 -25.81
N ASP A 67 3.33 -41.02 -26.09
CA ASP A 67 2.31 -40.55 -27.04
C ASP A 67 1.48 -39.44 -26.39
N LEU A 68 1.80 -38.19 -26.73
CA LEU A 68 1.24 -36.98 -26.11
C LEU A 68 -0.28 -36.88 -26.32
N ALA A 69 -0.79 -37.34 -27.47
CA ALA A 69 -2.21 -37.33 -27.78
C ALA A 69 -2.99 -38.45 -27.07
N ALA A 70 -2.34 -39.57 -26.76
CA ALA A 70 -2.92 -40.67 -25.99
C ALA A 70 -2.84 -40.46 -24.47
N GLY A 71 -1.79 -39.79 -23.98
CA GLY A 71 -1.68 -39.31 -22.60
C GLY A 71 -2.63 -38.14 -22.29
N GLY A 72 -2.96 -37.35 -23.32
CA GLY A 72 -3.87 -36.21 -23.21
C GLY A 72 -3.19 -34.95 -22.70
N TYR A 73 -1.99 -34.66 -23.21
CA TYR A 73 -1.22 -33.49 -22.84
C TYR A 73 -1.66 -32.24 -23.62
N GLU A 74 -1.64 -31.09 -22.96
CA GLU A 74 -2.02 -29.78 -23.50
C GLU A 74 -1.15 -28.69 -22.84
N ILE A 75 -0.76 -27.67 -23.61
CA ILE A 75 -0.26 -26.41 -23.02
C ILE A 75 -1.46 -25.49 -22.81
N ASN A 76 -1.62 -24.98 -21.60
CA ASN A 76 -2.70 -24.10 -21.18
C ASN A 76 -2.11 -22.74 -20.77
N MET A 77 -2.59 -21.65 -21.38
CA MET A 77 -2.08 -20.30 -21.14
C MET A 77 -3.13 -19.43 -20.46
N TYR A 78 -2.70 -18.76 -19.38
CA TYR A 78 -3.48 -18.00 -18.43
C TYR A 78 -3.03 -16.54 -18.50
N PHE A 79 -3.59 -15.80 -19.46
CA PHE A 79 -3.10 -14.46 -19.75
C PHE A 79 -3.40 -13.45 -18.62
N ASN A 80 -2.44 -12.56 -18.34
CA ASN A 80 -2.58 -11.35 -17.50
C ASN A 80 -3.27 -11.67 -16.15
N GLY A 81 -2.63 -12.50 -15.32
CA GLY A 81 -3.14 -12.92 -14.01
C GLY A 81 -4.45 -13.71 -13.98
N SER A 82 -4.95 -14.23 -15.11
CA SER A 82 -6.24 -14.93 -15.14
C SER A 82 -6.23 -16.26 -14.37
N VAL A 83 -7.21 -16.49 -13.48
CA VAL A 83 -7.50 -17.81 -12.87
C VAL A 83 -8.11 -18.85 -13.84
N SER A 84 -8.10 -18.59 -15.16
CA SER A 84 -8.68 -19.48 -16.17
C SER A 84 -7.98 -19.37 -17.52
N SER A 85 -7.59 -20.52 -18.07
CA SER A 85 -6.91 -20.58 -19.36
C SER A 85 -7.81 -20.17 -20.52
N SER A 86 -7.25 -19.44 -21.47
CA SER A 86 -7.99 -18.92 -22.63
C SER A 86 -7.29 -19.14 -23.97
N SER A 87 -6.03 -19.58 -23.98
CA SER A 87 -5.36 -20.20 -25.12
C SER A 87 -4.85 -21.59 -24.73
N ASN A 88 -5.34 -22.62 -25.42
CA ASN A 88 -5.09 -24.03 -25.12
C ASN A 88 -4.61 -24.77 -26.38
N VAL A 89 -3.51 -25.50 -26.29
CA VAL A 89 -2.82 -26.15 -27.41
C VAL A 89 -2.65 -27.66 -27.13
N PRO A 90 -3.57 -28.52 -27.60
CA PRO A 90 -3.43 -29.97 -27.49
C PRO A 90 -2.17 -30.48 -28.20
N LEU A 91 -1.38 -31.30 -27.52
CA LEU A 91 -0.10 -31.81 -28.06
C LEU A 91 -0.32 -33.08 -28.90
N THR A 92 0.47 -33.28 -29.96
CA THR A 92 0.26 -34.40 -30.89
C THR A 92 1.54 -35.08 -31.37
N GLY A 93 1.52 -36.41 -31.41
CA GLY A 93 2.68 -37.20 -31.82
C GLY A 93 3.28 -37.97 -30.64
N THR A 94 4.59 -38.15 -30.66
CA THR A 94 5.32 -38.96 -29.69
C THR A 94 6.71 -38.39 -29.50
N VAL A 95 7.10 -38.18 -28.24
CA VAL A 95 8.46 -37.83 -27.83
C VAL A 95 9.15 -39.07 -27.27
N ALA A 96 10.41 -39.31 -27.62
CA ALA A 96 11.14 -40.50 -27.18
C ALA A 96 11.67 -40.33 -25.74
N ALA A 97 12.08 -41.43 -25.10
CA ALA A 97 12.72 -41.37 -23.78
C ALA A 97 14.03 -40.55 -23.83
N GLY A 98 14.19 -39.56 -22.95
CA GLY A 98 15.34 -38.64 -22.94
C GLY A 98 15.42 -37.69 -24.14
N ASP A 99 14.29 -37.44 -24.81
CA ASP A 99 14.16 -36.56 -25.97
C ASP A 99 13.26 -35.36 -25.64
N VAL A 100 13.27 -34.32 -26.47
CA VAL A 100 12.44 -33.12 -26.29
C VAL A 100 11.32 -33.01 -27.33
N TYR A 101 10.37 -32.12 -27.09
CA TYR A 101 9.28 -31.79 -27.99
C TYR A 101 9.01 -30.29 -28.00
N VAL A 102 9.18 -29.63 -29.15
CA VAL A 102 9.10 -28.16 -29.27
C VAL A 102 7.76 -27.70 -29.85
N VAL A 103 7.09 -26.79 -29.15
CA VAL A 103 5.84 -26.12 -29.57
C VAL A 103 6.10 -24.63 -29.82
N ALA A 104 5.79 -24.13 -31.01
CA ALA A 104 6.10 -22.75 -31.42
C ALA A 104 4.92 -22.00 -32.08
N ASP A 105 4.99 -20.67 -32.07
CA ASP A 105 4.12 -19.80 -32.89
C ASP A 105 4.34 -20.06 -34.40
N ASN A 106 3.27 -20.06 -35.20
CA ASN A 106 3.36 -20.40 -36.62
C ASN A 106 4.13 -19.39 -37.48
N ASP A 107 4.34 -18.16 -37.00
CA ASP A 107 5.04 -17.06 -37.69
C ASP A 107 6.38 -16.72 -37.00
N ALA A 108 6.87 -17.60 -36.11
CA ALA A 108 8.16 -17.51 -35.44
C ALA A 108 9.37 -17.52 -36.40
N GLY A 109 10.54 -17.15 -35.86
CA GLY A 109 11.80 -17.11 -36.60
C GLY A 109 12.21 -18.46 -37.21
N PRO A 110 12.92 -18.48 -38.38
CA PRO A 110 13.36 -19.71 -39.04
C PRO A 110 14.39 -20.57 -38.26
N ALA A 111 14.79 -20.18 -37.06
CA ALA A 111 15.57 -21.00 -36.12
C ALA A 111 14.60 -21.87 -35.29
N ILE A 112 13.70 -21.24 -34.54
CA ILE A 112 12.60 -21.91 -33.81
C ILE A 112 11.80 -22.85 -34.74
N LEU A 113 11.41 -22.37 -35.92
CA LEU A 113 10.67 -23.18 -36.92
C LEU A 113 11.50 -24.30 -37.59
N ALA A 114 12.79 -24.46 -37.26
CA ALA A 114 13.58 -25.61 -37.71
C ALA A 114 13.48 -26.80 -36.75
N GLU A 115 13.40 -26.51 -35.44
CA GLU A 115 13.36 -27.52 -34.37
C GLU A 115 11.91 -27.80 -33.87
N ALA A 116 10.93 -26.94 -34.18
CA ALA A 116 9.53 -27.11 -33.78
C ALA A 116 8.83 -28.35 -34.37
N ASP A 117 8.46 -29.31 -33.51
CA ASP A 117 7.62 -30.47 -33.84
C ASP A 117 6.18 -30.09 -34.16
N GLN A 118 5.62 -29.12 -33.41
CA GLN A 118 4.26 -28.63 -33.58
C GLN A 118 4.20 -27.11 -33.59
N THR A 119 3.62 -26.53 -34.63
CA THR A 119 3.30 -25.10 -34.71
C THR A 119 1.84 -24.84 -34.38
N SER A 120 1.58 -23.79 -33.61
CA SER A 120 0.23 -23.35 -33.21
C SER A 120 -0.11 -22.00 -33.83
N THR A 121 -1.41 -21.77 -34.08
CA THR A 121 -1.95 -20.48 -34.54
C THR A 121 -2.80 -19.79 -33.46
N ASN A 122 -2.61 -20.19 -32.20
CA ASN A 122 -3.21 -19.52 -31.05
C ASN A 122 -2.36 -18.30 -30.65
N ASN A 123 -2.89 -17.46 -29.75
CA ASN A 123 -2.07 -16.50 -29.02
C ASN A 123 -1.07 -17.25 -28.12
N PHE A 124 0.17 -16.73 -28.06
CA PHE A 124 1.20 -17.08 -27.09
C PHE A 124 1.34 -15.95 -26.04
N PHE A 125 2.16 -16.21 -25.03
CA PHE A 125 2.47 -15.34 -23.89
C PHE A 125 3.36 -14.14 -24.23
N ASN A 126 3.35 -13.12 -23.36
CA ASN A 126 4.19 -11.92 -23.42
C ASN A 126 4.86 -11.53 -22.07
N GLY A 127 5.16 -12.51 -21.21
CA GLY A 127 5.98 -12.36 -20.00
C GLY A 127 5.21 -12.34 -18.67
N ASP A 128 4.00 -11.79 -18.67
CA ASP A 128 3.06 -11.65 -17.53
C ASP A 128 1.97 -12.75 -17.49
N ASP A 129 2.10 -13.77 -18.34
CA ASP A 129 1.12 -14.82 -18.55
C ASP A 129 1.62 -16.18 -18.05
N ALA A 130 0.85 -16.84 -17.17
CA ALA A 130 1.22 -18.16 -16.68
C ALA A 130 0.98 -19.24 -17.76
N VAL A 131 1.94 -20.15 -17.91
CA VAL A 131 1.97 -21.22 -18.92
C VAL A 131 2.09 -22.57 -18.22
N VAL A 132 1.08 -23.40 -18.40
CA VAL A 132 0.93 -24.69 -17.71
C VAL A 132 1.05 -25.83 -18.73
N LEU A 133 1.90 -26.80 -18.46
CA LEU A 133 1.79 -28.14 -19.04
C LEU A 133 0.77 -28.94 -18.23
N SER A 134 -0.28 -29.44 -18.87
CA SER A 134 -1.29 -30.27 -18.20
C SER A 134 -1.46 -31.63 -18.89
N LYS A 135 -1.94 -32.61 -18.12
CA LYS A 135 -2.18 -33.99 -18.55
C LYS A 135 -3.56 -34.45 -18.10
N ALA A 136 -4.46 -34.62 -19.06
CA ALA A 136 -5.87 -34.97 -18.85
C ALA A 136 -6.62 -34.03 -17.86
N GLY A 137 -6.15 -32.80 -17.67
CA GLY A 137 -6.71 -31.80 -16.75
C GLY A 137 -6.11 -31.76 -15.34
N ALA A 138 -4.99 -32.44 -15.09
CA ALA A 138 -4.12 -32.20 -13.93
C ALA A 138 -2.88 -31.39 -14.36
N LEU A 139 -2.36 -30.54 -13.47
CA LEU A 139 -1.09 -29.81 -13.66
C LEU A 139 0.08 -30.82 -13.69
N VAL A 140 1.14 -30.46 -14.41
CA VAL A 140 2.33 -31.29 -14.64
C VAL A 140 3.62 -30.46 -14.66
N ASP A 141 3.57 -29.26 -15.25
CA ASP A 141 4.58 -28.22 -15.04
C ASP A 141 3.92 -26.83 -15.13
N VAL A 142 4.48 -25.83 -14.47
CA VAL A 142 3.97 -24.46 -14.42
C VAL A 142 5.10 -23.43 -14.52
N ILE A 143 4.89 -22.41 -15.36
CA ILE A 143 5.69 -21.19 -15.43
C ILE A 143 4.76 -20.02 -15.14
N GLY A 144 5.13 -19.16 -14.19
CA GLY A 144 4.25 -18.11 -13.65
C GLY A 144 3.22 -18.63 -12.66
N GLN A 145 2.39 -17.76 -12.09
CA GLN A 145 1.45 -18.10 -11.02
C GLN A 145 -0.01 -17.92 -11.48
N ILE A 146 -0.87 -18.91 -11.26
CA ILE A 146 -2.25 -18.93 -11.79
C ILE A 146 -3.17 -18.08 -10.90
N GLY A 147 -3.52 -16.90 -11.40
CA GLY A 147 -4.38 -15.95 -10.67
C GLY A 147 -3.64 -14.70 -10.16
N PHE A 148 -2.34 -14.60 -10.44
CA PHE A 148 -1.49 -13.48 -10.04
C PHE A 148 -0.86 -12.83 -11.27
N ASP A 149 -0.83 -11.50 -11.31
CA ASP A 149 -0.26 -10.71 -12.39
C ASP A 149 1.04 -10.05 -11.89
N PRO A 150 2.22 -10.38 -12.45
CA PRO A 150 3.50 -9.80 -12.04
C PRO A 150 3.74 -8.42 -12.70
N GLY A 151 2.73 -7.82 -13.33
CA GLY A 151 2.73 -6.51 -13.98
C GLY A 151 3.52 -6.42 -15.29
N SER A 152 4.55 -7.24 -15.46
CA SER A 152 5.30 -7.35 -16.73
C SER A 152 6.12 -8.64 -16.89
N GLN A 153 6.71 -9.16 -15.80
CA GLN A 153 7.54 -10.38 -15.81
C GLN A 153 7.69 -10.97 -14.41
N TRP A 154 7.84 -12.29 -14.31
CA TRP A 154 8.47 -12.93 -13.15
C TRP A 154 10.00 -12.88 -13.32
N GLY A 155 10.73 -12.75 -12.21
CA GLY A 155 12.21 -12.76 -12.18
C GLY A 155 12.89 -11.49 -12.72
N THR A 156 14.23 -11.50 -12.76
CA THR A 156 15.06 -10.32 -13.06
C THR A 156 16.30 -10.67 -13.91
N GLY A 157 16.92 -9.65 -14.50
CA GLY A 157 18.10 -9.82 -15.35
C GLY A 157 17.82 -10.59 -16.65
N ASP A 158 18.67 -11.56 -16.98
CA ASP A 158 18.43 -12.53 -18.06
C ASP A 158 17.50 -13.68 -17.59
N ALA A 159 17.31 -13.85 -16.28
CA ALA A 159 16.48 -14.89 -15.64
C ALA A 159 15.07 -14.35 -15.33
N SER A 160 14.40 -13.84 -16.37
CA SER A 160 13.02 -13.37 -16.30
C SER A 160 12.18 -13.90 -17.45
N THR A 161 10.85 -13.83 -17.31
CA THR A 161 9.91 -14.28 -18.35
C THR A 161 9.72 -13.29 -19.49
N GLN A 162 9.96 -11.99 -19.31
CA GLN A 162 9.80 -11.01 -20.40
C GLN A 162 11.11 -10.73 -21.14
N ASN A 163 11.02 -10.63 -22.46
CA ASN A 163 12.05 -10.38 -23.45
C ASN A 163 13.25 -11.34 -23.40
N ASN A 164 13.14 -12.49 -22.73
CA ASN A 164 14.28 -13.38 -22.45
C ASN A 164 14.01 -14.83 -22.88
N THR A 165 14.99 -15.70 -22.66
CA THR A 165 14.89 -17.15 -22.80
C THR A 165 15.36 -17.78 -21.50
N ILE A 166 14.54 -18.62 -20.89
CA ILE A 166 14.88 -19.32 -19.65
C ILE A 166 14.89 -20.83 -19.90
N ARG A 167 15.90 -21.52 -19.37
CA ARG A 167 16.07 -22.99 -19.49
C ARG A 167 16.07 -23.63 -18.12
N ARG A 168 15.32 -24.71 -17.93
CA ARG A 168 15.31 -25.49 -16.70
C ARG A 168 16.74 -25.97 -16.41
N ALA A 169 17.23 -25.83 -15.18
CA ALA A 169 18.56 -26.31 -14.82
C ALA A 169 18.62 -27.86 -14.89
N ALA A 170 19.77 -28.41 -15.27
CA ALA A 170 19.91 -29.85 -15.53
C ALA A 170 19.61 -30.74 -14.31
N SER A 171 19.82 -30.20 -13.11
CA SER A 171 19.51 -30.82 -11.82
C SER A 171 18.03 -30.89 -11.46
N ILE A 172 17.14 -30.29 -12.26
CA ILE A 172 15.70 -30.24 -11.97
C ILE A 172 14.99 -31.41 -12.65
N CYS A 173 14.42 -32.31 -11.83
CA CYS A 173 13.96 -33.63 -12.26
C CYS A 173 12.45 -33.74 -12.53
N ALA A 174 11.71 -32.67 -12.29
CA ALA A 174 10.26 -32.61 -12.42
C ALA A 174 9.80 -31.18 -12.75
N GLY A 175 8.58 -31.09 -13.27
CA GLY A 175 7.86 -29.84 -13.39
C GLY A 175 7.11 -29.51 -12.09
N ASP A 176 6.72 -28.26 -11.94
CA ASP A 176 5.87 -27.83 -10.85
C ASP A 176 4.42 -28.35 -11.01
N THR A 177 3.82 -28.79 -9.90
CA THR A 177 2.48 -29.38 -9.88
C THR A 177 1.49 -28.63 -9.00
N ASP A 178 1.96 -27.64 -8.24
CA ASP A 178 1.11 -26.53 -7.81
C ASP A 178 1.18 -25.43 -8.91
N GLY A 179 0.58 -24.28 -8.64
CA GLY A 179 0.57 -23.11 -9.51
C GLY A 179 -0.14 -21.95 -8.82
N SER A 180 -0.10 -21.93 -7.50
CA SER A 180 -0.73 -20.93 -6.62
C SER A 180 0.26 -20.32 -5.63
N ASP A 181 1.41 -20.95 -5.47
CA ASP A 181 2.68 -20.48 -4.93
C ASP A 181 3.46 -19.58 -5.92
N GLU A 182 4.53 -18.95 -5.43
CA GLU A 182 5.26 -17.91 -6.16
C GLU A 182 6.25 -18.49 -7.18
N PHE A 183 6.12 -18.09 -8.44
CA PHE A 183 7.07 -18.47 -9.48
C PHE A 183 8.30 -17.56 -9.49
N ILE A 184 9.38 -18.00 -8.82
CA ILE A 184 10.68 -17.34 -8.79
C ILE A 184 11.62 -18.02 -9.80
N PRO A 185 11.91 -17.44 -10.99
CA PRO A 185 12.66 -18.17 -12.02
C PRO A 185 14.08 -18.58 -11.59
N ALA A 186 14.73 -17.80 -10.73
CA ALA A 186 16.13 -18.00 -10.34
C ALA A 186 16.41 -19.29 -9.54
N THR A 187 15.38 -19.96 -9.01
CA THR A 187 15.54 -21.21 -8.24
C THR A 187 15.75 -22.44 -9.13
N GLU A 188 15.07 -22.49 -10.28
CA GLU A 188 15.02 -23.67 -11.17
C GLU A 188 15.42 -23.38 -12.63
N TRP A 189 15.59 -22.11 -13.01
CA TRP A 189 15.83 -21.70 -14.40
C TRP A 189 17.11 -20.86 -14.57
N VAL A 190 17.91 -21.23 -15.56
CA VAL A 190 19.05 -20.44 -16.05
C VAL A 190 18.56 -19.46 -17.12
N GLY A 191 18.83 -18.18 -16.90
CA GLY A 191 18.46 -17.09 -17.80
C GLY A 191 19.41 -16.84 -18.96
N TYR A 192 18.87 -16.42 -20.10
CA TYR A 192 19.58 -16.02 -21.31
C TYR A 192 18.89 -14.84 -22.00
N ALA A 193 19.66 -13.82 -22.39
CA ALA A 193 19.19 -12.66 -23.15
C ALA A 193 18.36 -12.98 -24.41
N GLN A 194 17.50 -12.03 -24.82
CA GLN A 194 16.57 -12.14 -25.96
C GLN A 194 17.12 -12.81 -27.22
N ASP A 195 16.27 -13.63 -27.86
CA ASP A 195 16.53 -14.36 -29.11
C ASP A 195 17.69 -15.39 -29.04
N THR A 196 17.98 -15.93 -27.85
CA THR A 196 18.97 -16.99 -27.63
C THR A 196 18.36 -18.39 -27.82
N PHE A 197 18.57 -19.01 -28.99
CA PHE A 197 17.95 -20.30 -29.37
C PHE A 197 18.94 -21.46 -29.51
N ASP A 198 20.04 -21.46 -28.75
CA ASP A 198 21.15 -22.41 -28.93
C ASP A 198 21.06 -23.71 -28.10
N GLY A 199 20.13 -23.78 -27.14
CA GLY A 199 19.70 -25.02 -26.47
C GLY A 199 18.48 -25.69 -27.14
N LEU A 200 17.54 -24.89 -27.65
CA LEU A 200 16.28 -25.36 -28.22
C LEU A 200 16.45 -26.52 -29.21
N GLY A 201 15.74 -27.62 -28.94
CA GLY A 201 15.90 -28.91 -29.59
C GLY A 201 16.75 -29.92 -28.81
N ALA A 202 17.26 -29.58 -27.62
CA ALA A 202 17.96 -30.51 -26.72
C ALA A 202 18.09 -29.99 -25.28
N HIS A 203 17.36 -30.62 -24.34
CA HIS A 203 17.61 -30.46 -22.91
C HIS A 203 18.70 -31.43 -22.43
N THR A 204 19.51 -31.01 -21.45
CA THR A 204 20.41 -31.88 -20.69
C THR A 204 19.88 -31.95 -19.27
N SER A 205 19.61 -33.16 -18.79
CA SER A 205 19.17 -33.41 -17.42
C SER A 205 20.08 -34.43 -16.77
N ASP A 206 20.49 -34.16 -15.54
CA ASP A 206 21.26 -35.06 -14.69
C ASP A 206 20.34 -36.07 -13.96
N CYS A 207 19.03 -35.92 -14.16
CA CYS A 207 17.97 -36.74 -13.58
C CYS A 207 17.66 -37.98 -14.44
N GLY A 208 18.56 -38.94 -14.43
CA GLY A 208 18.44 -40.16 -15.25
C GLY A 208 19.46 -41.23 -14.93
N ASP A 209 20.66 -40.84 -14.48
CA ASP A 209 21.46 -41.72 -13.64
C ASP A 209 20.81 -41.76 -12.25
N PRO A 210 20.64 -42.93 -11.61
CA PRO A 210 20.51 -42.94 -10.17
C PRO A 210 21.79 -42.35 -9.59
N VAL A 211 21.68 -41.62 -8.47
CA VAL A 211 22.79 -41.60 -7.53
C VAL A 211 22.84 -43.01 -6.94
N GLU A 212 23.52 -43.92 -7.65
CA GLU A 212 24.11 -45.09 -7.01
C GLU A 212 24.88 -44.52 -5.80
N PRO A 213 24.59 -44.99 -4.57
CA PRO A 213 25.18 -44.39 -3.39
C PRO A 213 26.69 -44.45 -3.55
N THR A 214 27.32 -43.27 -3.56
CA THR A 214 28.76 -43.18 -3.83
C THR A 214 29.47 -43.87 -2.70
N ILE A 215 30.00 -45.07 -2.98
CA ILE A 215 30.61 -45.91 -1.95
C ILE A 215 31.92 -45.24 -1.54
N LEU A 216 31.90 -44.58 -0.38
CA LEU A 216 33.06 -43.92 0.20
C LEU A 216 33.74 -44.86 1.19
N ILE A 217 35.05 -44.71 1.34
CA ILE A 217 35.78 -45.23 2.50
C ILE A 217 35.38 -44.36 3.69
N ASN A 218 34.83 -44.95 4.75
CA ASN A 218 34.30 -44.21 5.92
C ASN A 218 35.25 -44.23 7.13
N GLU A 219 35.89 -45.38 7.36
CA GLU A 219 36.79 -45.60 8.48
C GLU A 219 37.91 -46.60 8.08
N PHE A 220 39.13 -46.43 8.62
CA PHE A 220 40.20 -47.43 8.57
C PHE A 220 41.06 -47.43 9.85
N ASP A 221 41.63 -48.59 10.20
CA ASP A 221 42.51 -48.80 11.38
C ASP A 221 43.77 -49.59 10.95
N SER A 222 44.95 -48.95 10.94
CA SER A 222 46.18 -49.47 10.32
C SER A 222 47.31 -49.90 11.28
N ASP A 223 47.40 -49.31 12.48
CA ASP A 223 48.40 -49.65 13.51
C ASP A 223 47.72 -49.93 14.85
N GLN A 224 47.77 -51.17 15.35
CA GLN A 224 47.13 -51.55 16.62
C GLN A 224 48.14 -51.90 17.72
N THR A 225 47.61 -52.10 18.93
CA THR A 225 48.38 -52.71 20.03
C THR A 225 48.69 -54.21 19.75
N SER A 226 49.71 -54.52 18.94
CA SER A 226 50.77 -55.55 19.18
C SER A 226 51.22 -56.31 17.93
N THR A 227 50.28 -56.81 17.14
CA THR A 227 50.48 -57.66 15.95
C THR A 227 49.26 -57.54 15.04
N ASP A 228 48.72 -56.33 14.96
CA ASP A 228 47.95 -55.78 13.83
C ASP A 228 47.03 -56.85 13.24
N SER A 229 45.98 -57.11 14.01
CA SER A 229 45.06 -58.25 13.82
C SER A 229 43.61 -57.83 14.03
N ALA A 230 43.38 -56.54 14.17
CA ALA A 230 42.08 -55.89 14.21
C ALA A 230 41.98 -54.82 13.10
N GLU A 231 42.88 -54.86 12.12
CA GLU A 231 42.89 -53.95 10.97
C GLU A 231 41.62 -54.12 10.15
N PHE A 232 41.05 -53.01 9.70
CA PHE A 232 39.87 -53.01 8.85
C PHE A 232 39.80 -51.76 7.94
N ILE A 233 38.91 -51.86 6.96
CA ILE A 233 38.48 -50.80 6.06
C ILE A 233 36.96 -50.88 6.07
N GLU A 234 36.29 -49.78 6.37
CA GLU A 234 34.85 -49.63 6.26
C GLU A 234 34.48 -48.84 5.01
N LEU A 235 33.45 -49.29 4.32
CA LEU A 235 32.78 -48.57 3.24
C LEU A 235 31.37 -48.14 3.69
N THR A 236 30.94 -46.94 3.32
CA THR A 236 29.58 -46.41 3.54
C THR A 236 28.84 -46.20 2.22
N ASP A 237 27.53 -46.44 2.23
CA ASP A 237 26.60 -46.07 1.15
C ASP A 237 25.76 -44.81 1.45
N GLY A 238 26.16 -44.02 2.47
CA GLY A 238 25.44 -42.80 2.88
C GLY A 238 24.18 -43.07 3.71
N GLY A 239 24.01 -44.29 4.24
CA GLY A 239 22.86 -44.69 5.07
C GLY A 239 21.66 -45.20 4.27
N VAL A 240 21.87 -45.62 3.02
CA VAL A 240 20.85 -46.23 2.15
C VAL A 240 20.55 -47.66 2.62
N GLY A 241 21.61 -48.44 2.90
CA GLY A 241 21.55 -49.77 3.51
C GLY A 241 21.09 -50.91 2.61
N GLY A 242 21.84 -52.04 2.64
CA GLY A 242 21.57 -53.22 1.83
C GLY A 242 22.02 -53.12 0.37
N THR A 243 22.87 -52.14 0.05
CA THR A 243 23.47 -51.90 -1.27
C THR A 243 24.41 -53.06 -1.66
N ASP A 244 24.35 -53.51 -2.91
CA ASP A 244 25.20 -54.58 -3.45
C ASP A 244 26.52 -54.00 -3.99
N LEU A 245 27.66 -54.45 -3.47
CA LEU A 245 28.99 -53.94 -3.79
C LEU A 245 29.68 -54.72 -4.94
N SER A 246 28.95 -55.60 -5.62
CA SER A 246 29.49 -56.41 -6.71
C SER A 246 30.01 -55.57 -7.87
N GLY A 247 31.18 -55.92 -8.40
CA GLY A 247 31.93 -55.12 -9.39
C GLY A 247 32.84 -54.04 -8.80
N LEU A 248 32.85 -53.83 -7.48
CA LEU A 248 33.85 -52.99 -6.81
C LEU A 248 35.04 -53.83 -6.29
N THR A 249 36.23 -53.22 -6.28
CA THR A 249 37.46 -53.79 -5.71
C THR A 249 38.17 -52.76 -4.83
N VAL A 250 38.58 -53.14 -3.62
CA VAL A 250 39.53 -52.36 -2.81
C VAL A 250 40.96 -52.80 -3.12
N VAL A 251 41.83 -51.85 -3.47
CA VAL A 251 43.24 -52.08 -3.84
C VAL A 251 44.14 -51.37 -2.84
N LEU A 252 45.14 -52.09 -2.34
CA LEU A 252 46.09 -51.56 -1.35
C LEU A 252 47.45 -51.28 -2.00
N TYR A 253 47.95 -50.05 -1.88
CA TYR A 253 49.19 -49.58 -2.49
C TYR A 253 50.29 -49.34 -1.44
N ASN A 254 51.53 -49.73 -1.77
CA ASN A 254 52.67 -49.54 -0.88
C ASN A 254 53.56 -48.35 -1.33
N GLY A 255 53.66 -47.28 -0.54
CA GLY A 255 54.38 -46.05 -0.89
C GLY A 255 55.89 -46.23 -1.06
N SER A 256 56.49 -47.20 -0.35
CA SER A 256 57.92 -47.50 -0.51
C SER A 256 58.32 -47.96 -1.93
N ASN A 257 57.33 -48.28 -2.79
CA ASN A 257 57.56 -48.58 -4.21
C ASN A 257 56.45 -48.15 -5.21
N ASN A 258 55.32 -47.61 -4.74
CA ASN A 258 54.16 -47.12 -5.50
C ASN A 258 53.51 -48.16 -6.43
N LEU A 259 53.37 -49.39 -5.93
CA LEU A 259 52.68 -50.51 -6.56
C LEU A 259 51.69 -51.19 -5.59
N SER A 260 50.66 -51.84 -6.13
CA SER A 260 49.68 -52.60 -5.36
C SER A 260 50.32 -53.81 -4.67
N TYR A 261 49.92 -54.08 -3.43
CA TYR A 261 50.34 -55.26 -2.68
C TYR A 261 49.19 -56.22 -2.37
N ASP A 262 47.93 -55.77 -2.44
CA ASP A 262 46.74 -56.61 -2.35
C ASP A 262 45.56 -56.03 -3.16
N ALA A 263 44.56 -56.85 -3.46
CA ALA A 263 43.32 -56.46 -4.14
C ALA A 263 42.15 -57.36 -3.71
N ILE A 264 41.10 -56.75 -3.16
CA ILE A 264 39.97 -57.39 -2.48
C ILE A 264 38.71 -57.17 -3.31
N ASP A 265 38.22 -58.27 -3.90
CA ASP A 265 36.99 -58.39 -4.69
C ASP A 265 35.75 -58.33 -3.77
N LEU A 266 34.78 -57.48 -4.10
CA LEU A 266 33.54 -57.29 -3.32
C LEU A 266 32.30 -57.99 -3.94
N ASP A 267 32.48 -58.86 -4.94
CA ASP A 267 31.38 -59.64 -5.56
C ASP A 267 30.53 -60.41 -4.52
N GLY A 268 29.28 -60.00 -4.36
CA GLY A 268 28.30 -60.57 -3.44
C GLY A 268 28.39 -60.08 -1.99
N VAL A 269 29.13 -59.01 -1.72
CA VAL A 269 29.09 -58.25 -0.46
C VAL A 269 27.93 -57.26 -0.51
N THR A 270 27.25 -57.03 0.61
CA THR A 270 26.22 -55.99 0.73
C THR A 270 26.41 -55.17 1.99
N THR A 271 26.14 -53.87 1.95
CA THR A 271 26.10 -53.04 3.15
C THR A 271 25.04 -53.51 4.14
N ASN A 272 25.20 -53.15 5.41
CA ASN A 272 24.30 -53.49 6.48
C ASN A 272 23.02 -52.61 6.45
N ALA A 273 22.15 -52.73 7.45
CA ALA A 273 20.86 -52.04 7.45
C ALA A 273 20.96 -50.51 7.69
N ASP A 274 22.12 -50.05 8.13
CA ASP A 274 22.41 -48.66 8.51
C ASP A 274 23.46 -48.02 7.56
N GLY A 275 23.94 -48.76 6.55
CA GLY A 275 24.71 -48.25 5.41
C GLY A 275 26.17 -48.73 5.26
N TYR A 276 26.70 -49.46 6.25
CA TYR A 276 28.14 -49.78 6.33
C TYR A 276 28.49 -51.20 5.86
N ALA A 277 29.69 -51.41 5.31
CA ALA A 277 30.27 -52.73 5.04
C ALA A 277 31.74 -52.79 5.51
N VAL A 278 32.11 -53.79 6.31
CA VAL A 278 33.43 -53.86 6.95
C VAL A 278 34.30 -54.99 6.37
N ILE A 279 35.44 -54.63 5.80
CA ILE A 279 36.50 -55.54 5.33
C ILE A 279 37.55 -55.63 6.43
N CYS A 280 37.90 -56.82 6.93
CA CYS A 280 38.81 -56.96 8.08
C CYS A 280 39.86 -58.06 7.93
N ALA A 281 41.03 -57.83 8.56
CA ALA A 281 42.10 -58.82 8.66
C ALA A 281 41.70 -60.10 9.43
N ASN A 282 40.73 -60.01 10.35
CA ASN A 282 40.29 -61.14 11.18
C ASN A 282 38.95 -60.90 11.88
N ALA A 283 37.90 -61.61 11.44
CA ALA A 283 36.54 -61.52 12.01
C ALA A 283 36.40 -62.10 13.44
N ALA A 284 37.49 -62.57 14.08
CA ALA A 284 37.52 -62.90 15.50
C ALA A 284 37.95 -61.73 16.41
N THR A 285 38.35 -60.59 15.83
CA THR A 285 38.90 -59.44 16.55
C THR A 285 38.28 -58.10 16.13
N VAL A 286 37.82 -57.95 14.89
CA VAL A 286 37.03 -56.79 14.43
C VAL A 286 35.54 -57.04 14.63
N ALA A 287 34.77 -56.01 14.98
CA ALA A 287 33.30 -56.08 15.04
C ALA A 287 32.70 -55.99 13.63
N ASN A 288 31.47 -56.48 13.45
CA ASN A 288 30.66 -56.31 12.24
C ASN A 288 31.29 -56.69 10.88
N CYS A 289 32.43 -57.40 10.88
CA CYS A 289 33.17 -57.75 9.67
C CYS A 289 32.39 -58.65 8.71
N ASP A 290 32.19 -58.15 7.49
CA ASP A 290 31.49 -58.80 6.38
C ASP A 290 32.48 -59.55 5.45
N VAL A 291 33.67 -58.99 5.24
CA VAL A 291 34.73 -59.58 4.41
C VAL A 291 35.97 -59.91 5.26
N ASP A 292 36.06 -61.16 5.68
CA ASP A 292 37.16 -61.71 6.48
C ASP A 292 38.32 -62.20 5.59
N VAL A 293 39.41 -61.42 5.47
CA VAL A 293 40.59 -61.81 4.66
C VAL A 293 41.56 -62.75 5.40
N SER A 294 41.19 -63.23 6.60
CA SER A 294 42.09 -63.95 7.50
C SER A 294 42.73 -65.25 6.94
N PRO A 295 43.94 -65.63 7.39
CA PRO A 295 44.65 -65.11 8.56
C PRO A 295 45.93 -64.35 8.19
N ASP A 296 45.77 -63.14 7.69
CA ASP A 296 46.84 -62.14 7.67
C ASP A 296 46.81 -61.27 8.94
N THR A 297 47.97 -60.69 9.24
CA THR A 297 48.24 -59.80 10.39
C THR A 297 49.37 -58.89 9.95
N ASN A 298 49.24 -57.58 10.12
CA ASN A 298 49.94 -56.60 9.29
C ASN A 298 49.48 -56.76 7.82
N TRP A 299 48.16 -56.73 7.64
CA TRP A 299 47.49 -56.71 6.33
C TRP A 299 47.50 -55.30 5.74
N LEU A 300 47.13 -54.29 6.53
CA LEU A 300 47.50 -52.90 6.27
C LEU A 300 48.99 -52.72 6.63
N GLN A 301 49.59 -51.61 6.23
CA GLN A 301 51.02 -51.40 6.39
C GLN A 301 51.30 -50.09 7.13
N ASN A 302 52.05 -50.21 8.21
CA ASN A 302 52.46 -49.10 9.06
C ASN A 302 53.55 -48.31 8.31
N GLY A 303 53.14 -47.35 7.49
CA GLY A 303 53.97 -46.53 6.61
C GLY A 303 53.12 -45.57 5.78
N ALA A 304 53.75 -44.71 4.97
CA ALA A 304 53.04 -43.91 3.98
C ALA A 304 52.53 -44.82 2.85
N ASP A 305 51.26 -45.19 2.90
CA ASP A 305 50.61 -46.23 2.09
C ASP A 305 49.17 -45.77 1.74
N ALA A 306 48.43 -46.49 0.89
CA ALA A 306 47.08 -46.05 0.46
C ALA A 306 46.05 -47.18 0.26
N ILE A 307 44.79 -46.85 0.53
CA ILE A 307 43.58 -47.63 0.22
C ILE A 307 42.88 -46.92 -0.94
N ALA A 308 42.51 -47.64 -1.98
CA ALA A 308 41.77 -47.09 -3.12
C ALA A 308 40.67 -48.06 -3.60
N LEU A 309 39.46 -47.55 -3.75
CA LEU A 309 38.28 -48.28 -4.23
C LEU A 309 38.11 -48.05 -5.74
N TYR A 310 37.87 -49.12 -6.50
CA TYR A 310 37.73 -49.06 -7.97
C TYR A 310 36.47 -49.81 -8.46
N GLU A 311 35.85 -49.32 -9.53
CA GLU A 311 34.87 -50.05 -10.34
C GLU A 311 35.59 -51.00 -11.31
N ALA A 312 36.00 -52.16 -10.79
CA ALA A 312 36.84 -53.13 -11.51
C ALA A 312 36.86 -54.53 -10.88
N ASP A 313 37.28 -55.52 -11.67
CA ASP A 313 37.59 -56.89 -11.23
C ASP A 313 39.00 -56.94 -10.61
N ALA A 314 39.17 -57.53 -9.42
CA ALA A 314 40.44 -57.60 -8.71
C ALA A 314 41.58 -58.29 -9.51
N THR A 315 41.26 -59.07 -10.55
CA THR A 315 42.25 -59.67 -11.45
C THR A 315 42.91 -58.70 -12.42
N ASP A 316 42.40 -57.46 -12.55
CA ASP A 316 43.08 -56.35 -13.23
C ASP A 316 44.14 -55.64 -12.35
N PHE A 317 44.15 -55.92 -11.02
CA PHE A 317 45.11 -55.36 -10.05
C PHE A 317 46.12 -56.38 -9.46
N PRO A 318 46.74 -57.28 -10.24
CA PRO A 318 47.68 -58.25 -9.70
C PRO A 318 48.89 -57.57 -9.04
N ASN A 319 49.28 -58.04 -7.85
CA ASN A 319 50.27 -57.41 -6.97
C ASN A 319 51.53 -56.99 -7.74
N GLY A 320 51.85 -55.69 -7.71
CA GLY A 320 52.82 -55.05 -8.59
C GLY A 320 52.23 -54.18 -9.71
N THR A 321 50.91 -53.97 -9.73
CA THR A 321 50.25 -52.96 -10.59
C THR A 321 50.57 -51.56 -10.06
N ALA A 322 50.87 -50.61 -10.94
CA ALA A 322 51.13 -49.22 -10.55
C ALA A 322 49.82 -48.45 -10.26
N VAL A 323 49.92 -47.34 -9.53
CA VAL A 323 48.80 -46.41 -9.30
C VAL A 323 48.15 -46.00 -10.63
N THR A 324 46.81 -45.99 -10.66
CA THR A 324 45.99 -45.60 -11.80
C THR A 324 44.76 -44.83 -11.32
N LEU A 325 44.22 -43.97 -12.18
CA LEU A 325 42.96 -43.24 -11.94
C LEU A 325 41.81 -43.76 -12.84
N ASP A 326 42.12 -44.66 -13.78
CA ASP A 326 41.11 -45.31 -14.63
C ASP A 326 40.21 -46.19 -13.74
N GLY A 327 38.95 -45.79 -13.54
CA GLY A 327 37.96 -46.51 -12.74
C GLY A 327 38.03 -46.29 -11.22
N LEU A 328 38.75 -45.27 -10.74
CA LEU A 328 38.85 -44.93 -9.31
C LEU A 328 37.52 -44.33 -8.81
N VAL A 329 37.05 -44.78 -7.63
CA VAL A 329 35.79 -44.37 -7.00
C VAL A 329 36.05 -43.51 -5.76
N ASP A 330 36.78 -44.02 -4.76
CA ASP A 330 37.23 -43.27 -3.58
C ASP A 330 38.65 -43.70 -3.18
N ALA A 331 39.38 -42.89 -2.42
CA ALA A 331 40.72 -43.21 -1.94
C ALA A 331 41.09 -42.44 -0.67
N VAL A 332 41.93 -43.07 0.16
CA VAL A 332 42.64 -42.41 1.27
C VAL A 332 44.11 -42.83 1.28
N VAL A 333 45.00 -41.84 1.44
CA VAL A 333 46.45 -42.04 1.64
C VAL A 333 46.73 -41.77 3.11
N TYR A 334 47.43 -42.68 3.79
CA TYR A 334 47.60 -42.65 5.25
C TYR A 334 49.05 -42.92 5.67
N ASP A 335 49.40 -42.56 6.91
CA ASP A 335 50.70 -42.92 7.51
C ASP A 335 50.69 -43.04 9.06
N THR A 336 51.84 -43.40 9.63
CA THR A 336 52.01 -43.65 11.08
C THR A 336 53.15 -42.81 11.71
N ASN A 337 53.26 -41.52 11.33
CA ASN A 337 54.38 -40.57 11.48
C ASN A 337 55.56 -40.78 10.50
N ASP A 338 55.25 -41.00 9.23
CA ASP A 338 56.23 -40.96 8.12
C ASP A 338 56.25 -39.56 7.45
N SER A 339 56.28 -39.50 6.12
CA SER A 339 56.21 -38.26 5.34
C SER A 339 55.39 -38.48 4.09
N ASP A 340 54.58 -37.50 3.73
CA ASP A 340 53.73 -37.40 2.54
C ASP A 340 54.36 -38.09 1.32
N ASP A 341 53.70 -39.11 0.75
CA ASP A 341 54.12 -39.69 -0.53
C ASP A 341 53.44 -38.94 -1.71
N PRO A 342 54.17 -38.09 -2.45
CA PRO A 342 53.59 -37.25 -3.50
C PRO A 342 53.25 -38.05 -4.78
N GLU A 343 53.54 -39.35 -4.79
CA GLU A 343 53.28 -40.28 -5.90
C GLU A 343 52.11 -41.23 -5.57
N LEU A 344 51.70 -41.35 -4.29
CA LEU A 344 50.37 -41.84 -3.86
C LEU A 344 49.31 -40.72 -3.79
N LEU A 345 49.65 -39.51 -3.35
CA LEU A 345 48.71 -38.37 -3.25
C LEU A 345 48.04 -37.98 -4.59
N VAL A 346 48.50 -38.52 -5.72
CA VAL A 346 47.82 -38.42 -7.03
C VAL A 346 46.46 -39.13 -7.08
N LEU A 347 46.17 -40.00 -6.11
CA LEU A 347 44.85 -40.62 -5.90
C LEU A 347 43.80 -39.65 -5.33
N LEU A 348 44.21 -38.54 -4.71
CA LEU A 348 43.32 -37.60 -4.03
C LEU A 348 43.05 -36.34 -4.87
N GLU A 349 42.06 -35.54 -4.47
CA GLU A 349 41.87 -34.20 -5.03
C GLU A 349 43.04 -33.25 -4.74
N ALA A 350 43.23 -32.25 -5.62
CA ALA A 350 44.42 -31.40 -5.63
C ALA A 350 44.48 -30.39 -4.46
N GLY A 351 44.95 -30.85 -3.31
CA GLY A 351 45.07 -30.07 -2.07
C GLY A 351 44.83 -30.91 -0.81
N GLN A 352 44.28 -32.10 -0.97
CA GLN A 352 44.00 -33.09 0.06
C GLN A 352 45.27 -33.69 0.67
N ALA A 353 45.16 -34.25 1.87
CA ALA A 353 46.28 -34.56 2.75
C ALA A 353 46.47 -36.08 2.97
N GLN A 354 47.65 -36.46 3.44
CA GLN A 354 47.92 -37.80 3.93
C GLN A 354 47.51 -37.90 5.40
N ILE A 355 46.66 -38.88 5.76
CA ILE A 355 46.11 -39.03 7.11
C ILE A 355 47.09 -39.78 8.02
N ASN A 356 47.75 -39.04 8.90
CA ASN A 356 48.67 -39.60 9.89
C ASN A 356 47.91 -40.12 11.11
N GLU A 357 47.56 -41.41 11.13
CA GLU A 357 46.88 -42.11 12.23
C GLU A 357 47.64 -42.01 13.58
N ASN A 358 48.92 -41.68 13.53
CA ASN A 358 49.78 -41.49 14.69
C ASN A 358 49.94 -40.01 15.09
N GLU A 359 49.10 -39.10 14.57
CA GLU A 359 48.91 -37.78 15.16
C GLU A 359 48.40 -37.88 16.61
N GLY A 360 48.78 -36.91 17.44
CA GLY A 360 48.65 -37.00 18.91
C GLY A 360 49.53 -38.08 19.59
N GLY A 361 50.07 -39.04 18.83
CA GLY A 361 50.84 -40.19 19.32
C GLY A 361 49.97 -41.35 19.82
N SER A 362 48.79 -41.54 19.23
CA SER A 362 47.74 -42.46 19.73
C SER A 362 47.48 -43.71 18.86
N ALA A 363 48.04 -43.79 17.64
CA ALA A 363 47.75 -44.79 16.58
C ALA A 363 47.14 -46.11 17.06
N THR A 364 47.88 -46.88 17.85
CA THR A 364 47.50 -48.15 18.52
C THR A 364 46.15 -48.23 19.28
N THR A 365 45.36 -47.15 19.31
CA THR A 365 44.05 -46.96 19.95
C THR A 365 43.07 -46.05 19.18
N VAL A 366 43.39 -45.60 17.97
CA VAL A 366 42.53 -44.73 17.12
C VAL A 366 42.47 -45.24 15.68
N SER A 367 41.47 -44.79 14.93
CA SER A 367 41.28 -45.00 13.49
C SER A 367 41.11 -43.66 12.77
N GLY A 368 41.34 -43.63 11.46
CA GLY A 368 40.93 -42.51 10.62
C GLY A 368 39.45 -42.62 10.24
N GLN A 369 38.63 -41.65 10.66
CA GLN A 369 37.17 -41.63 10.47
C GLN A 369 36.72 -40.37 9.73
N ARG A 370 35.86 -40.48 8.70
CA ARG A 370 35.10 -39.32 8.18
C ARG A 370 34.21 -38.78 9.30
N CYS A 371 34.25 -37.47 9.55
CA CYS A 371 33.55 -36.81 10.66
C CYS A 371 32.66 -35.63 10.21
N PRO A 372 31.31 -35.73 10.27
CA PRO A 372 30.52 -36.93 10.61
C PRO A 372 30.64 -38.02 9.52
N ASP A 373 29.93 -39.14 9.70
CA ASP A 373 29.84 -40.20 8.68
C ASP A 373 29.56 -39.66 7.28
N SER A 374 30.16 -40.30 6.28
CA SER A 374 29.95 -40.00 4.85
C SER A 374 30.20 -38.52 4.45
N SER A 375 30.93 -37.75 5.27
CA SER A 375 31.23 -36.34 5.03
C SER A 375 32.43 -36.12 4.10
N GLY A 376 32.39 -35.00 3.38
CA GLY A 376 33.31 -34.72 2.27
C GLY A 376 32.92 -35.50 1.01
N LEU A 377 33.56 -35.20 -0.11
CA LEU A 377 33.35 -35.92 -1.36
C LEU A 377 34.33 -37.10 -1.49
N ALA A 378 34.12 -37.90 -2.54
CA ALA A 378 35.11 -38.88 -2.98
C ALA A 378 36.46 -38.21 -3.27
N LEU A 379 37.55 -38.92 -2.96
CA LEU A 379 38.94 -38.46 -3.08
C LEU A 379 39.30 -37.25 -2.18
N GLN A 380 38.41 -36.89 -1.24
CA GLN A 380 38.65 -35.89 -0.19
C GLN A 380 38.88 -36.54 1.18
N THR A 381 39.77 -35.93 1.94
CA THR A 381 40.35 -36.43 3.21
C THR A 381 40.33 -35.39 4.32
N ASP A 382 40.00 -34.14 4.02
CA ASP A 382 39.93 -33.01 4.96
C ASP A 382 38.84 -33.16 6.03
N THR A 383 37.88 -34.08 5.84
CA THR A 383 36.90 -34.49 6.85
C THR A 383 37.33 -35.67 7.73
N TYR A 384 38.53 -36.23 7.52
CA TYR A 384 39.02 -37.32 8.37
C TYR A 384 39.61 -36.82 9.70
N GLU A 385 39.12 -37.39 10.80
CA GLU A 385 39.53 -37.12 12.17
C GLU A 385 39.94 -38.42 12.89
N LEU A 386 40.71 -38.31 13.98
CA LEU A 386 41.23 -39.47 14.71
C LEU A 386 40.45 -39.78 15.99
N TRP A 387 39.60 -40.81 15.94
CA TRP A 387 38.72 -41.21 17.04
C TRP A 387 38.84 -42.70 17.37
N ALA A 388 38.07 -43.18 18.35
CA ALA A 388 38.14 -44.57 18.80
C ALA A 388 37.34 -45.49 17.88
N PRO A 389 37.89 -46.63 17.40
CA PRO A 389 37.30 -47.37 16.28
C PRO A 389 35.83 -47.78 16.42
N THR A 390 35.05 -47.58 15.36
CA THR A 390 33.59 -47.75 15.29
C THR A 390 33.07 -48.80 14.27
N PRO A 391 33.81 -49.86 13.85
CA PRO A 391 33.48 -50.64 12.67
C PRO A 391 32.05 -51.20 12.64
N GLY A 392 31.30 -50.80 11.62
CA GLY A 392 29.94 -51.18 11.26
C GLY A 392 28.84 -50.38 11.96
N VAL A 393 29.16 -49.23 12.57
CA VAL A 393 28.21 -48.29 13.22
C VAL A 393 28.73 -46.84 13.12
N GLU A 394 27.82 -45.89 13.34
CA GLU A 394 28.05 -44.43 13.30
C GLU A 394 29.35 -43.94 13.98
N ASN A 395 30.19 -43.20 13.25
CA ASN A 395 31.45 -42.63 13.75
C ASN A 395 31.23 -41.68 14.94
N ALA A 396 31.98 -41.90 16.01
CA ALA A 396 31.67 -41.35 17.34
C ALA A 396 32.28 -39.96 17.64
N CYS A 397 32.50 -39.13 16.62
CA CYS A 397 33.11 -37.80 16.76
C CYS A 397 32.08 -36.72 17.19
N GLU A 398 32.51 -35.75 18.01
CA GLU A 398 31.72 -34.53 18.29
C GLU A 398 32.34 -33.35 17.53
N ILE A 399 31.60 -32.75 16.58
CA ILE A 399 31.98 -31.44 16.04
C ILE A 399 31.83 -30.40 17.15
N VAL A 400 32.97 -30.00 17.71
CA VAL A 400 33.05 -28.87 18.64
C VAL A 400 33.13 -27.58 17.81
N VAL A 401 31.97 -27.07 17.41
CA VAL A 401 31.86 -25.69 16.91
C VAL A 401 32.46 -24.77 17.99
N PRO A 402 33.47 -23.94 17.68
CA PRO A 402 34.02 -23.02 18.66
C PRO A 402 32.92 -22.02 19.08
N PRO A 403 32.80 -21.68 20.37
CA PRO A 403 31.80 -20.71 20.80
C PRO A 403 32.08 -19.36 20.15
N LEU A 404 31.02 -18.64 19.76
CA LEU A 404 31.10 -17.28 19.25
C LEU A 404 31.90 -16.40 20.24
N ASP A 405 33.01 -15.85 19.77
CA ASP A 405 33.98 -15.07 20.55
C ASP A 405 34.66 -14.07 19.61
N CYS A 406 34.66 -12.77 19.95
CA CYS A 406 35.29 -11.74 19.14
C CYS A 406 36.83 -11.89 19.05
N ALA A 407 37.44 -12.72 19.91
CA ALA A 407 38.86 -13.05 19.86
C ALA A 407 39.23 -14.15 18.83
N VAL A 408 38.24 -14.75 18.15
CA VAL A 408 38.42 -15.77 17.09
C VAL A 408 38.17 -15.13 15.73
N ASP A 409 38.96 -15.52 14.73
CA ASP A 409 38.76 -15.10 13.34
C ASP A 409 37.69 -16.02 12.70
N VAL A 410 36.54 -15.46 12.31
CA VAL A 410 35.41 -16.16 11.71
C VAL A 410 34.89 -15.35 10.52
N PRO A 411 34.31 -15.98 9.48
CA PRO A 411 33.63 -15.24 8.42
C PRO A 411 32.50 -14.38 8.98
N ILE A 412 32.46 -13.12 8.57
CA ILE A 412 31.38 -12.17 8.88
C ILE A 412 30.63 -11.87 7.58
N THR A 413 29.30 -11.85 7.65
CA THR A 413 28.42 -11.34 6.59
C THR A 413 28.13 -9.87 6.88
N LEU A 414 28.26 -9.01 5.86
CA LEU A 414 27.92 -7.59 5.99
C LEU A 414 26.41 -7.38 6.02
N ILE A 415 25.95 -6.40 6.79
CA ILE A 415 24.55 -5.99 6.88
C ILE A 415 24.04 -5.52 5.52
N SER A 416 24.82 -4.76 4.74
CA SER A 416 24.44 -4.35 3.37
C SER A 416 24.11 -5.53 2.45
N THR A 417 24.75 -6.69 2.69
CA THR A 417 24.53 -7.93 1.94
C THR A 417 23.32 -8.72 2.46
N ILE A 418 23.01 -8.61 3.76
CA ILE A 418 21.82 -9.21 4.36
C ILE A 418 20.57 -8.42 4.00
N GLN A 419 20.60 -7.09 4.08
CA GLN A 419 19.51 -6.22 3.67
C GLN A 419 19.30 -6.28 2.15
N GLY A 420 20.36 -6.10 1.37
CA GLY A 420 20.23 -5.95 -0.08
C GLY A 420 19.60 -4.61 -0.46
N ALA A 421 19.00 -4.54 -1.64
CA ALA A 421 18.58 -3.29 -2.29
C ALA A 421 17.09 -3.28 -2.70
N GLY A 422 16.24 -3.88 -1.87
CA GLY A 422 14.79 -3.96 -2.01
C GLY A 422 14.18 -4.55 -0.74
N SER A 423 12.87 -4.35 -0.55
CA SER A 423 12.14 -4.54 0.71
C SER A 423 11.90 -6.00 1.18
N VAL A 424 12.80 -6.91 0.82
CA VAL A 424 12.89 -8.29 1.33
C VAL A 424 14.35 -8.72 1.23
N SER A 425 14.90 -9.25 2.31
CA SER A 425 16.28 -9.72 2.36
C SER A 425 16.56 -10.83 1.32
N PRO A 426 17.65 -10.74 0.53
CA PRO A 426 18.11 -11.85 -0.32
C PRO A 426 18.66 -13.05 0.48
N MET A 427 18.64 -13.00 1.81
CA MET A 427 19.20 -14.01 2.72
C MET A 427 18.16 -14.62 3.70
N VAL A 428 16.85 -14.40 3.51
CA VAL A 428 15.80 -14.98 4.37
C VAL A 428 15.98 -16.49 4.54
N GLY A 429 16.09 -16.94 5.79
CA GLY A 429 16.30 -18.34 6.17
C GLY A 429 17.77 -18.76 6.29
N ASP A 430 18.74 -17.98 5.77
CA ASP A 430 20.16 -18.24 6.01
C ASP A 430 20.54 -17.98 7.46
N THR A 431 21.55 -18.71 7.95
CA THR A 431 22.17 -18.45 9.25
C THR A 431 23.50 -17.72 9.05
N VAL A 432 23.59 -16.52 9.61
CA VAL A 432 24.69 -15.56 9.40
C VAL A 432 25.43 -15.29 10.71
N VAL A 433 26.66 -14.77 10.58
CA VAL A 433 27.38 -14.12 11.68
C VAL A 433 27.69 -12.68 11.27
N VAL A 434 27.21 -11.72 12.06
CA VAL A 434 27.41 -10.28 11.84
C VAL A 434 28.28 -9.71 12.96
N GLU A 435 29.18 -8.77 12.64
CA GLU A 435 29.89 -7.93 13.62
C GLU A 435 29.53 -6.45 13.35
N ALA A 436 28.88 -5.78 14.30
CA ALA A 436 28.36 -4.43 14.11
C ALA A 436 28.18 -3.66 15.43
N VAL A 437 27.92 -2.35 15.35
CA VAL A 437 27.82 -1.45 16.51
C VAL A 437 26.35 -1.25 16.92
N VAL A 438 26.03 -1.46 18.20
CA VAL A 438 24.68 -1.19 18.73
C VAL A 438 24.34 0.30 18.64
N THR A 439 23.32 0.66 17.86
CA THR A 439 22.81 2.04 17.72
C THR A 439 21.61 2.31 18.63
N ALA A 440 20.74 1.32 18.87
CA ALA A 440 19.60 1.44 19.77
C ALA A 440 19.28 0.14 20.54
N ILE A 441 18.56 0.29 21.66
CA ILE A 441 18.06 -0.82 22.50
C ILE A 441 16.59 -0.55 22.80
N LEU A 442 15.71 -0.96 21.88
CA LEU A 442 14.27 -0.70 21.88
C LEU A 442 13.58 -1.75 22.77
N THR A 443 13.70 -1.55 24.09
CA THR A 443 13.40 -2.57 25.11
C THR A 443 11.95 -3.03 25.08
N ASP A 444 11.00 -2.10 24.90
CA ASP A 444 9.56 -2.42 24.90
C ASP A 444 9.09 -3.02 23.55
N LEU A 445 9.90 -2.89 22.49
CA LEU A 445 9.74 -3.58 21.21
C LEU A 445 10.51 -4.91 21.14
N ASN A 446 11.29 -5.26 22.18
CA ASN A 446 12.15 -6.45 22.23
C ASN A 446 13.22 -6.51 21.11
N ARG A 447 13.64 -5.33 20.59
CA ARG A 447 14.65 -5.18 19.54
C ARG A 447 15.96 -4.57 20.07
N VAL A 448 17.10 -5.05 19.59
CA VAL A 448 18.38 -4.33 19.61
C VAL A 448 18.75 -4.02 18.18
N ILE A 449 19.11 -2.78 17.90
CA ILE A 449 19.44 -2.33 16.55
C ILE A 449 20.95 -2.20 16.46
N ILE A 450 21.53 -2.81 15.43
CA ILE A 450 22.97 -2.78 15.14
C ILE A 450 23.19 -2.18 13.76
N GLN A 451 24.30 -1.47 13.58
CA GLN A 451 24.67 -0.83 12.32
C GLN A 451 26.17 -0.97 12.10
N GLU A 452 26.62 -1.11 10.85
CA GLU A 452 28.04 -1.21 10.53
C GLU A 452 28.83 0.03 10.95
N GLU A 453 30.14 -0.14 11.18
CA GLU A 453 31.04 1.01 11.28
C GLU A 453 31.61 1.40 9.90
N VAL A 454 32.11 2.64 9.79
CA VAL A 454 32.64 3.25 8.56
C VAL A 454 33.94 2.59 8.04
N ALA A 455 34.28 1.40 8.54
CA ALA A 455 35.33 0.54 8.02
C ALA A 455 34.80 -0.48 7.00
N ASP A 456 33.54 -0.91 7.16
CA ASP A 456 32.92 -2.02 6.43
C ASP A 456 31.77 -1.54 5.50
N ASP A 457 31.09 -0.42 5.87
CA ASP A 457 30.24 0.47 5.03
C ASP A 457 30.63 0.41 3.54
N ASP A 458 29.73 -0.11 2.70
CA ASP A 458 30.05 -0.40 1.29
C ASP A 458 29.92 0.82 0.36
N GLY A 459 29.30 1.89 0.88
CA GLY A 459 29.10 3.17 0.21
C GLY A 459 27.96 3.21 -0.82
N ASN A 460 27.08 2.20 -0.88
CA ASN A 460 25.93 2.15 -1.77
C ASN A 460 24.66 2.74 -1.12
N LEU A 461 24.17 3.84 -1.68
CA LEU A 461 22.98 4.57 -1.20
C LEU A 461 21.64 3.89 -1.54
N LEU A 462 21.64 2.56 -1.67
CA LEU A 462 20.48 1.71 -1.97
C LEU A 462 20.41 0.48 -1.06
N THR A 463 21.39 0.27 -0.19
CA THR A 463 21.49 -0.85 0.77
C THR A 463 21.57 -0.24 2.17
N SER A 464 20.81 -0.79 3.12
CA SER A 464 20.94 -0.35 4.51
C SER A 464 22.15 -1.00 5.18
N GLU A 465 22.86 -0.21 6.00
CA GLU A 465 23.93 -0.69 6.88
C GLU A 465 23.43 -1.04 8.29
N GLY A 466 22.11 -0.93 8.55
CA GLY A 466 21.46 -1.21 9.82
C GLY A 466 20.59 -2.47 9.75
N ILE A 467 20.44 -3.19 10.86
CA ILE A 467 19.52 -4.34 10.96
C ILE A 467 18.97 -4.50 12.38
N ALA A 468 17.73 -4.98 12.49
CA ALA A 468 17.12 -5.30 13.76
C ALA A 468 17.54 -6.70 14.26
N VAL A 469 17.79 -6.83 15.55
CA VAL A 469 18.03 -8.12 16.23
C VAL A 469 16.91 -8.34 17.24
N PHE A 470 16.05 -9.33 16.97
CA PHE A 470 14.81 -9.52 17.73
C PHE A 470 14.96 -10.61 18.80
N GLY A 471 14.80 -10.22 20.07
CA GLY A 471 14.84 -11.13 21.22
C GLY A 471 16.21 -11.67 21.61
N GLY A 472 16.35 -13.00 21.66
CA GLY A 472 17.52 -13.67 22.22
C GLY A 472 17.70 -13.49 23.74
N THR A 473 18.96 -13.42 24.19
CA THR A 473 19.32 -13.00 25.55
C THR A 473 20.48 -12.02 25.45
N LEU A 474 20.22 -10.76 25.77
CA LEU A 474 21.20 -9.68 25.63
C LEU A 474 22.39 -9.83 26.61
N PRO A 475 23.62 -9.50 26.20
CA PRO A 475 24.79 -9.47 27.09
C PRO A 475 24.60 -8.57 28.32
N ASP A 476 25.13 -9.05 29.46
CA ASP A 476 25.03 -8.42 30.78
C ASP A 476 25.72 -7.02 30.77
N GLY A 477 24.92 -5.95 30.64
CA GLY A 477 25.42 -4.57 30.62
C GLY A 477 25.72 -3.99 29.23
N LEU A 478 25.15 -4.54 28.16
CA LEU A 478 25.20 -3.98 26.80
C LEU A 478 24.76 -2.49 26.78
N THR A 479 25.43 -1.67 25.96
CA THR A 479 25.11 -0.24 25.76
C THR A 479 25.24 0.18 24.31
N VAL A 480 24.56 1.25 23.91
CA VAL A 480 24.79 1.93 22.62
C VAL A 480 26.27 2.28 22.44
N GLY A 481 26.80 2.03 21.24
CA GLY A 481 28.21 2.14 20.89
C GLY A 481 29.07 0.91 21.21
N THR A 482 28.48 -0.18 21.68
CA THR A 482 29.21 -1.46 21.87
C THR A 482 29.22 -2.25 20.57
N THR A 483 30.39 -2.69 20.10
CA THR A 483 30.49 -3.68 19.02
C THR A 483 30.03 -5.05 19.54
N VAL A 484 29.16 -5.70 18.79
CA VAL A 484 28.64 -7.04 19.08
C VAL A 484 28.83 -7.97 17.91
N ARG A 485 29.05 -9.25 18.21
CA ARG A 485 28.78 -10.34 17.27
C ARG A 485 27.40 -10.91 17.50
N VAL A 486 26.67 -11.17 16.43
CA VAL A 486 25.38 -11.84 16.42
C VAL A 486 25.47 -13.03 15.48
N GLU A 487 25.19 -14.22 16.00
CA GLU A 487 24.92 -15.42 15.21
C GLU A 487 23.41 -15.65 15.24
N GLY A 488 22.78 -15.88 14.09
CA GLY A 488 21.33 -16.02 14.00
C GLY A 488 20.81 -16.26 12.60
N THR A 489 19.52 -16.55 12.50
CA THR A 489 18.82 -16.74 11.23
C THR A 489 18.21 -15.42 10.76
N VAL A 490 18.33 -15.08 9.48
CA VAL A 490 17.70 -13.89 8.88
C VAL A 490 16.22 -14.19 8.60
N SER A 491 15.33 -13.24 8.88
CA SER A 491 13.89 -13.36 8.66
C SER A 491 13.22 -12.01 8.51
N GLU A 492 12.13 -11.96 7.76
CA GLU A 492 11.24 -10.80 7.68
C GLU A 492 10.29 -10.71 8.87
N TYR A 493 10.13 -9.51 9.43
CA TYR A 493 9.03 -9.18 10.35
C TYR A 493 7.84 -8.59 9.57
N GLU A 494 7.15 -9.45 8.85
CA GLU A 494 5.93 -9.10 8.11
C GLU A 494 4.84 -8.56 9.06
N THR A 495 4.29 -7.39 8.72
CA THR A 495 3.14 -6.77 9.40
C THR A 495 2.21 -6.10 8.39
N SER A 496 0.93 -5.91 8.72
CA SER A 496 0.02 -5.25 7.79
C SER A 496 -1.06 -4.41 8.47
N SER A 497 -1.47 -3.35 7.80
CA SER A 497 -2.48 -2.40 8.25
C SER A 497 -3.23 -1.82 7.05
N ASN A 498 -4.56 -1.71 7.14
CA ASN A 498 -5.43 -1.13 6.11
C ASN A 498 -5.30 -1.70 4.67
N GLY A 499 -4.60 -2.83 4.49
CA GLY A 499 -4.31 -3.43 3.18
C GLY A 499 -2.98 -2.99 2.57
N VAL A 500 -2.13 -2.30 3.34
CA VAL A 500 -0.70 -2.12 3.07
C VAL A 500 0.07 -3.09 3.96
N ASP A 501 0.97 -3.86 3.35
CA ASP A 501 1.89 -4.77 4.01
C ASP A 501 3.26 -4.08 4.19
N SER A 502 3.95 -4.40 5.28
CA SER A 502 5.29 -3.91 5.65
C SER A 502 6.21 -5.11 5.92
N SER A 503 7.50 -4.96 5.60
CA SER A 503 8.54 -5.96 5.89
C SER A 503 9.73 -5.29 6.57
N LEU A 504 10.13 -5.80 7.73
CA LEU A 504 11.30 -5.33 8.48
C LEU A 504 12.32 -6.46 8.59
N THR A 505 13.50 -6.30 7.98
CA THR A 505 14.56 -7.31 8.01
C THR A 505 15.12 -7.45 9.42
N GLU A 506 15.05 -8.66 9.98
CA GLU A 506 15.58 -8.97 11.31
C GLU A 506 16.44 -10.24 11.38
N ILE A 507 17.37 -10.25 12.34
CA ILE A 507 18.09 -11.46 12.75
C ILE A 507 17.43 -12.02 14.01
N ALA A 508 16.98 -13.27 13.94
CA ALA A 508 16.59 -14.08 15.09
C ALA A 508 17.84 -14.75 15.70
N PRO A 509 18.37 -14.28 16.85
CA PRO A 509 19.72 -14.63 17.30
C PRO A 509 19.78 -15.97 18.03
N SER A 510 20.69 -16.86 17.60
CA SER A 510 21.12 -18.04 18.36
C SER A 510 22.09 -17.64 19.48
N ALA A 511 22.96 -16.64 19.23
CA ALA A 511 23.92 -16.09 20.18
C ALA A 511 24.19 -14.60 19.93
N ILE A 512 24.40 -13.85 21.02
CA ILE A 512 24.86 -12.45 20.99
C ILE A 512 26.05 -12.32 21.94
N VAL A 513 27.15 -11.72 21.47
CA VAL A 513 28.39 -11.54 22.24
C VAL A 513 28.88 -10.11 22.10
N ALA A 514 29.12 -9.42 23.21
CA ALA A 514 29.72 -8.09 23.21
C ALA A 514 31.25 -8.19 23.20
N CYS A 515 31.89 -7.42 22.31
CA CYS A 515 33.35 -7.38 22.19
C CYS A 515 33.97 -6.39 23.20
N ASP A 516 35.24 -6.60 23.62
CA ASP A 516 35.93 -5.77 24.64
C ASP A 516 36.58 -4.50 24.03
N ASP A 517 35.90 -3.92 23.04
CA ASP A 517 36.42 -2.84 22.20
C ASP A 517 36.00 -1.44 22.67
N PRO A 518 36.76 -0.39 22.31
CA PRO A 518 36.46 0.98 22.73
C PRO A 518 35.17 1.47 22.06
N ALA A 519 34.17 1.84 22.87
CA ALA A 519 32.84 2.22 22.37
C ALA A 519 32.89 3.21 21.19
N ILE A 520 32.25 2.82 20.09
CA ILE A 520 32.18 3.52 18.81
C ILE A 520 30.95 4.43 18.80
N ALA A 521 31.00 5.51 18.03
CA ALA A 521 29.85 6.38 17.79
C ALA A 521 29.57 6.40 16.28
N ILE A 522 28.38 5.96 15.91
CA ILE A 522 27.85 6.12 14.55
C ILE A 522 27.31 7.55 14.43
N ASP A 523 27.74 8.28 13.41
CA ASP A 523 27.17 9.59 13.06
C ASP A 523 25.83 9.35 12.31
N PRO A 524 24.69 9.91 12.72
CA PRO A 524 23.39 9.60 12.10
C PRO A 524 23.29 10.00 10.62
N THR A 525 22.66 9.14 9.81
CA THR A 525 22.30 9.42 8.42
C THR A 525 21.27 10.56 8.36
N VAL A 526 21.46 11.51 7.44
CA VAL A 526 20.55 12.65 7.28
C VAL A 526 19.44 12.29 6.30
N VAL A 527 18.20 12.28 6.78
CA VAL A 527 16.98 12.22 5.96
C VAL A 527 16.29 13.59 5.96
N THR A 528 15.71 13.97 4.84
CA THR A 528 14.94 15.20 4.66
C THR A 528 13.71 14.91 3.82
N LEU A 529 12.55 15.39 4.25
CA LEU A 529 11.32 15.37 3.46
C LEU A 529 11.26 16.67 2.59
N PRO A 530 10.66 16.65 1.39
CA PRO A 530 10.10 15.48 0.70
C PRO A 530 11.16 14.47 0.28
N LEU A 531 10.83 13.19 0.38
CA LEU A 531 11.66 12.06 -0.04
C LEU A 531 11.90 12.09 -1.56
N PRO A 532 13.05 11.57 -2.05
CA PRO A 532 13.35 11.54 -3.48
C PRO A 532 12.54 10.49 -4.28
N ASN A 533 11.94 9.51 -3.59
CA ASN A 533 11.03 8.45 -4.08
C ASN A 533 10.47 7.70 -2.84
N ALA A 534 9.51 6.79 -3.04
CA ALA A 534 8.90 6.02 -1.95
C ALA A 534 9.92 5.08 -1.27
N ASP A 535 10.72 4.40 -2.08
CA ASP A 535 11.78 3.45 -1.69
C ASP A 535 12.97 4.12 -0.93
N ALA A 536 12.89 5.42 -0.63
CA ALA A 536 14.02 6.19 -0.07
C ALA A 536 14.27 5.92 1.42
N LEU A 537 13.32 5.31 2.12
CA LEU A 537 13.47 4.92 3.53
C LEU A 537 13.93 3.46 3.69
N GLU A 538 13.71 2.62 2.68
CA GLU A 538 14.23 1.24 2.56
C GLU A 538 15.76 1.22 2.70
N ALA A 539 16.44 2.06 1.92
CA ALA A 539 17.89 2.22 1.94
C ALA A 539 18.47 2.79 3.25
N VAL A 540 17.62 3.04 4.26
CA VAL A 540 18.02 3.42 5.62
C VAL A 540 17.25 2.66 6.72
N GLU A 541 16.60 1.54 6.37
CA GLU A 541 15.87 0.69 7.31
C GLU A 541 16.79 0.18 8.43
N SER A 542 16.34 0.20 9.68
CA SER A 542 17.15 -0.09 10.86
C SER A 542 18.41 0.80 11.07
N MET A 543 18.66 1.84 10.26
CA MET A 543 19.77 2.78 10.47
C MET A 543 19.42 3.87 11.48
N LEU A 544 20.45 4.40 12.15
CA LEU A 544 20.34 5.61 12.96
C LEU A 544 20.23 6.86 12.06
N VAL A 545 19.03 7.43 11.99
CA VAL A 545 18.67 8.58 11.14
C VAL A 545 18.43 9.84 11.98
N THR A 546 18.74 11.01 11.42
CA THR A 546 18.39 12.33 11.96
C THR A 546 17.65 13.18 10.94
N LEU A 547 16.67 13.95 11.41
CA LEU A 547 15.80 14.84 10.64
C LEU A 547 16.16 16.31 10.97
N PRO A 548 17.17 16.92 10.31
CA PRO A 548 17.76 18.18 10.76
C PRO A 548 16.97 19.45 10.37
N GLN A 549 15.86 19.31 9.65
CA GLN A 549 14.99 20.42 9.26
C GLN A 549 13.90 20.68 10.29
N ASP A 550 13.27 21.85 10.22
CA ASP A 550 12.06 22.13 10.98
C ASP A 550 10.91 21.38 10.27
N LEU A 551 10.33 20.37 10.92
CA LEU A 551 9.20 19.59 10.40
C LEU A 551 7.91 19.99 11.11
N VAL A 552 6.80 20.06 10.39
CA VAL A 552 5.46 20.36 10.90
C VAL A 552 4.80 19.09 11.45
N ILE A 553 4.11 19.17 12.59
CA ILE A 553 3.20 18.11 13.05
C ILE A 553 1.88 18.24 12.27
N SER A 554 1.54 17.20 11.52
CA SER A 554 0.45 17.25 10.53
C SER A 554 -0.65 16.21 10.76
N GLU A 555 -0.33 15.03 11.30
CA GLU A 555 -1.33 14.03 11.74
C GLU A 555 -1.05 13.58 13.18
N TYR A 556 -2.11 13.25 13.91
CA TYR A 556 -2.08 12.77 15.30
C TYR A 556 -3.28 11.87 15.65
N PHE A 557 -4.09 11.41 14.69
CA PHE A 557 -5.20 10.46 14.90
C PHE A 557 -4.81 9.13 15.59
N ASN A 558 -3.55 8.69 15.46
CA ASN A 558 -3.04 7.52 16.18
C ASN A 558 -2.36 7.86 17.52
N TYR A 559 -2.37 9.13 17.96
CA TYR A 559 -1.55 9.58 19.08
C TYR A 559 -2.04 9.07 20.44
N ASP A 560 -3.35 9.05 20.70
CA ASP A 560 -3.93 8.57 21.96
C ASP A 560 -3.62 7.07 22.22
N ARG A 561 -3.60 6.31 21.12
CA ARG A 561 -3.67 4.85 21.05
C ARG A 561 -2.33 4.20 20.78
N PHE A 562 -1.47 4.82 20.00
CA PHE A 562 -0.17 4.28 19.62
C PHE A 562 1.01 5.23 19.95
N GLY A 563 0.74 6.50 20.26
CA GLY A 563 1.79 7.51 20.48
C GLY A 563 2.39 8.09 19.20
N GLU A 564 1.86 7.69 18.04
CA GLU A 564 2.30 8.09 16.72
C GLU A 564 1.83 9.52 16.36
N VAL A 565 2.69 10.27 15.67
CA VAL A 565 2.31 11.48 14.89
C VAL A 565 2.98 11.46 13.53
N VAL A 566 2.33 11.98 12.48
CA VAL A 566 2.98 12.18 11.17
C VAL A 566 3.50 13.60 11.07
N VAL A 567 4.71 13.74 10.53
CA VAL A 567 5.36 15.02 10.27
C VAL A 567 5.69 15.23 8.79
N SER A 568 5.68 16.48 8.35
CA SER A 568 5.92 16.92 6.96
C SER A 568 6.81 18.17 6.88
N SER A 569 7.32 18.54 5.69
CA SER A 569 8.16 19.73 5.55
C SER A 569 7.38 21.05 5.65
N GLU A 570 6.10 21.05 5.26
CA GLU A 570 5.14 22.14 5.45
C GLU A 570 3.73 21.59 5.77
N ARG A 571 2.75 22.45 6.08
CA ARG A 571 1.35 22.01 6.20
C ARG A 571 0.87 21.61 4.80
N LEU A 572 0.62 20.33 4.58
CA LEU A 572 0.16 19.81 3.30
C LEU A 572 -1.34 20.08 3.14
N LEU A 573 -1.76 20.75 2.07
CA LEU A 573 -3.18 20.84 1.75
C LEU A 573 -3.66 19.51 1.14
N THR A 574 -4.92 19.16 1.40
CA THR A 574 -5.57 18.05 0.69
C THR A 574 -5.61 18.40 -0.81
N PRO A 575 -5.21 17.49 -1.73
CA PRO A 575 -5.08 17.83 -3.14
C PRO A 575 -6.31 18.46 -3.81
N THR A 576 -7.54 18.09 -3.41
CA THR A 576 -8.78 18.70 -3.91
C THR A 576 -9.22 19.99 -3.20
N ALA A 577 -8.36 20.54 -2.33
CA ALA A 577 -8.42 21.91 -1.83
C ALA A 577 -7.43 22.85 -2.56
N GLU A 578 -6.50 22.34 -3.39
CA GLU A 578 -5.63 23.16 -4.27
C GLU A 578 -5.97 22.97 -5.76
N PHE A 579 -6.36 21.75 -6.16
CA PHE A 579 -6.58 21.37 -7.56
C PHE A 579 -7.94 20.72 -7.82
N GLU A 580 -8.50 21.01 -8.98
CA GLU A 580 -9.61 20.26 -9.59
C GLU A 580 -9.34 18.73 -9.58
N PRO A 581 -10.33 17.88 -9.20
CA PRO A 581 -10.22 16.43 -9.28
C PRO A 581 -9.71 15.95 -10.65
N GLY A 582 -8.57 15.26 -10.65
CA GLY A 582 -7.87 14.89 -11.87
C GLY A 582 -6.35 14.88 -11.76
N PRO A 583 -5.61 14.92 -12.90
CA PRO A 583 -4.18 14.60 -12.93
C PRO A 583 -3.27 15.49 -12.10
N ASP A 584 -3.63 16.76 -11.90
CA ASP A 584 -2.83 17.68 -11.08
C ASP A 584 -3.05 17.40 -9.58
N ALA A 585 -4.30 17.11 -9.15
CA ALA A 585 -4.60 16.59 -7.81
C ALA A 585 -3.91 15.25 -7.54
N THR A 586 -3.96 14.28 -8.47
CA THR A 586 -3.25 12.99 -8.34
C THR A 586 -1.73 13.19 -8.21
N ALA A 587 -1.15 14.17 -8.92
CA ALA A 587 0.27 14.49 -8.80
C ALA A 587 0.62 15.13 -7.45
N ALA A 588 -0.30 15.91 -6.86
CA ALA A 588 -0.15 16.44 -5.51
C ALA A 588 -0.30 15.35 -4.44
N THR A 589 -1.22 14.38 -4.58
CA THR A 589 -1.30 13.20 -3.69
C THR A 589 0.06 12.49 -3.59
N ALA A 590 0.66 12.16 -4.74
CA ALA A 590 1.96 11.49 -4.81
C ALA A 590 3.14 12.37 -4.32
N ALA A 591 2.98 13.69 -4.27
CA ALA A 591 3.96 14.59 -3.64
C ALA A 591 3.80 14.63 -2.11
N ASN A 592 2.56 14.70 -1.62
CA ASN A 592 2.20 14.65 -0.19
C ASN A 592 2.57 13.30 0.46
N GLU A 593 2.52 12.20 -0.29
CA GLU A 593 3.04 10.89 0.14
C GLU A 593 4.55 10.92 0.40
N LEU A 594 5.32 11.61 -0.45
CA LEU A 594 6.77 11.76 -0.27
C LEU A 594 7.14 12.76 0.83
N ASP A 595 6.26 13.68 1.20
CA ASP A 595 6.51 14.67 2.27
C ASP A 595 5.92 14.26 3.64
N ARG A 596 5.75 12.97 3.92
CA ARG A 596 5.27 12.47 5.22
C ARG A 596 6.20 11.41 5.82
N LEU A 597 6.35 11.43 7.14
CA LEU A 597 7.02 10.38 7.93
C LEU A 597 6.38 10.28 9.33
N THR A 598 6.12 9.08 9.80
CA THR A 598 5.63 8.84 11.16
C THR A 598 6.77 8.95 12.18
N ILE A 599 6.53 9.61 13.31
CA ILE A 599 7.34 9.57 14.52
C ILE A 599 6.55 8.78 15.58
N ASP A 600 7.13 7.68 16.04
CA ASP A 600 6.60 6.79 17.08
C ASP A 600 7.07 7.28 18.48
N ASP A 601 6.62 6.65 19.56
CA ASP A 601 7.16 6.86 20.91
C ASP A 601 8.05 5.70 21.44
N GLY A 602 8.11 4.59 20.71
CA GLY A 602 8.97 3.43 20.99
C GLY A 602 8.35 2.35 21.87
N ARG A 603 7.01 2.36 22.05
CA ARG A 603 6.29 1.47 22.97
C ARG A 603 5.19 0.67 22.27
N GLY A 604 5.43 -0.62 22.03
CA GLY A 604 4.48 -1.54 21.37
C GLY A 604 3.22 -1.91 22.16
N ASN A 605 2.65 -1.00 22.96
CA ASN A 605 1.41 -1.20 23.71
C ASN A 605 0.34 -0.14 23.39
N GLN A 606 -0.90 -0.59 23.21
CA GLN A 606 -2.01 0.35 23.00
C GLN A 606 -2.32 1.21 24.23
N ASN A 607 -2.71 2.45 23.93
CA ASN A 607 -3.12 3.53 24.81
C ASN A 607 -2.00 3.90 25.81
N PRO A 608 -0.80 4.27 25.37
CA PRO A 608 0.37 4.32 26.23
C PRO A 608 0.24 5.38 27.35
N ASP A 609 0.57 5.00 28.59
CA ASP A 609 0.33 5.80 29.80
C ASP A 609 1.62 6.00 30.63
N PRO A 610 2.06 7.25 30.84
CA PRO A 610 1.53 8.47 30.24
C PRO A 610 1.84 8.55 28.73
N ALA A 611 1.03 9.32 28.01
CA ALA A 611 1.35 9.75 26.64
C ALA A 611 2.63 10.61 26.66
N ILE A 612 3.47 10.49 25.62
CA ILE A 612 4.75 11.19 25.51
C ILE A 612 4.66 12.24 24.41
N HIS A 613 5.09 13.46 24.71
CA HIS A 613 5.05 14.57 23.77
C HIS A 613 6.09 14.36 22.64
N PRO A 614 5.68 14.19 21.38
CA PRO A 614 6.56 13.73 20.28
C PRO A 614 7.73 14.68 20.03
N GLY A 615 7.50 15.99 20.12
CA GLY A 615 8.56 16.99 19.92
C GLY A 615 9.59 17.13 21.06
N ASN A 616 9.44 16.49 22.22
CA ASN A 616 10.35 16.71 23.36
C ASN A 616 10.57 15.56 24.36
N GLY A 617 9.85 14.44 24.26
CA GLY A 617 10.05 13.28 25.14
C GLY A 617 9.55 13.45 26.58
N GLY A 618 8.90 14.58 26.90
CA GLY A 618 8.22 14.80 28.17
C GLY A 618 6.86 14.11 28.24
N VAL A 619 6.26 14.07 29.42
CA VAL A 619 4.85 13.68 29.57
C VAL A 619 3.98 14.71 28.87
N PHE A 620 3.03 14.26 28.04
CA PHE A 620 2.00 15.13 27.47
C PHE A 620 0.96 15.49 28.56
N ASP A 621 0.75 16.79 28.79
CA ASP A 621 -0.30 17.32 29.65
C ASP A 621 -0.69 18.75 29.21
N LEU A 622 -1.73 19.36 29.81
CA LEU A 622 -2.22 20.71 29.45
C LEU A 622 -1.19 21.86 29.62
N ASN A 623 0.03 21.60 30.11
CA ASN A 623 1.16 22.53 30.21
C ASN A 623 2.35 22.12 29.30
N ASN A 624 2.27 20.96 28.65
CA ASN A 624 3.22 20.40 27.70
C ASN A 624 2.41 19.66 26.61
N LEU A 625 1.69 20.46 25.81
CA LEU A 625 0.88 20.02 24.67
C LEU A 625 1.56 20.44 23.37
N PHE A 626 1.20 19.76 22.28
CA PHE A 626 1.45 20.19 20.90
C PHE A 626 0.12 20.39 20.18
N ARG A 627 0.16 21.04 19.04
CA ARG A 627 -0.97 21.18 18.10
C ARG A 627 -0.54 20.87 16.67
N GLY A 628 -1.50 20.65 15.78
CA GLY A 628 -1.27 20.72 14.34
C GLY A 628 -0.56 22.03 13.98
N GLY A 629 0.39 21.99 13.05
CA GLY A 629 1.17 23.17 12.66
C GLY A 629 2.33 23.58 13.58
N ASP A 630 2.47 23.03 14.79
CA ASP A 630 3.70 23.20 15.58
C ASP A 630 4.86 22.41 14.96
N THR A 631 6.12 22.78 15.28
CA THR A 631 7.30 22.15 14.64
C THR A 631 8.20 21.36 15.56
N ILE A 632 8.86 20.34 14.99
CA ILE A 632 9.89 19.49 15.59
C ILE A 632 11.15 19.59 14.74
N THR A 633 12.29 19.99 15.33
CA THR A 633 13.58 20.10 14.64
C THR A 633 14.60 19.12 15.19
N GLY A 634 15.29 18.35 14.33
CA GLY A 634 16.44 17.55 14.75
C GLY A 634 16.09 16.28 15.52
N ALA A 635 14.90 15.72 15.32
CA ALA A 635 14.56 14.39 15.85
C ALA A 635 15.55 13.33 15.30
N THR A 636 15.94 12.38 16.13
CA THR A 636 16.93 11.35 15.79
C THR A 636 16.46 10.01 16.32
N GLY A 637 16.54 8.96 15.51
CA GLY A 637 15.93 7.66 15.81
C GLY A 637 16.32 6.57 14.82
N ILE A 638 15.68 5.42 14.94
CA ILE A 638 15.83 4.30 14.01
C ILE A 638 14.64 4.31 13.04
N ILE A 639 14.86 4.07 11.75
CA ILE A 639 13.76 3.81 10.81
C ILE A 639 13.35 2.34 10.90
N GLU A 640 12.06 2.06 11.01
CA GLU A 640 11.49 0.71 10.89
C GLU A 640 10.33 0.78 9.89
N ASP A 641 10.15 -0.21 9.01
CA ASP A 641 8.89 -0.38 8.26
C ASP A 641 7.97 -1.34 9.03
N THR A 642 6.88 -0.84 9.62
CA THR A 642 5.93 -1.70 10.34
C THR A 642 4.51 -1.16 10.33
N PHE A 643 3.56 -2.09 10.18
CA PHE A 643 2.12 -1.84 10.13
C PHE A 643 1.70 -0.90 8.99
N GLY A 644 2.24 -1.13 7.79
CA GLY A 644 1.94 -0.42 6.55
C GLY A 644 2.59 0.96 6.43
N LEU A 645 3.57 1.29 7.28
CA LEU A 645 4.19 2.61 7.37
C LEU A 645 5.66 2.55 7.86
N PHE A 646 6.55 3.25 7.15
CA PHE A 646 7.85 3.65 7.70
C PHE A 646 7.67 4.62 8.88
N ARG A 647 8.38 4.35 9.98
CA ARG A 647 8.34 5.12 11.23
C ARG A 647 9.72 5.38 11.80
N LEU A 648 9.92 6.54 12.43
CA LEU A 648 11.11 6.86 13.22
C LEU A 648 10.88 6.56 14.70
N GLN A 649 11.62 5.60 15.25
CA GLN A 649 11.69 5.24 16.67
C GLN A 649 12.69 6.14 17.41
N PRO A 650 12.27 7.11 18.26
CA PRO A 650 13.17 8.16 18.74
C PRO A 650 14.23 7.68 19.74
N THR A 651 15.50 7.74 19.35
CA THR A 651 16.65 7.59 20.26
C THR A 651 17.02 8.93 20.91
N THR A 652 16.64 10.04 20.29
CA THR A 652 16.67 11.40 20.85
C THR A 652 15.57 12.24 20.20
N TYR A 653 14.55 12.58 20.99
CA TYR A 653 13.51 13.53 20.60
C TYR A 653 14.09 14.90 20.20
N GLY A 654 13.43 15.57 19.26
CA GLY A 654 13.90 16.82 18.68
C GLY A 654 13.76 18.05 19.59
N THR A 655 13.78 19.22 18.95
CA THR A 655 13.45 20.51 19.56
C THR A 655 12.04 20.91 19.11
N PHE A 656 11.06 20.76 20.00
CA PHE A 656 9.72 21.32 19.82
C PHE A 656 9.73 22.86 19.79
N THR A 657 8.94 23.43 18.88
CA THR A 657 8.62 24.86 18.84
C THR A 657 7.12 25.07 18.63
N GLU A 658 6.48 25.72 19.61
CA GLU A 658 5.11 26.27 19.49
C GLU A 658 5.10 27.34 18.38
N GLN A 659 4.38 27.06 17.29
CA GLN A 659 4.14 27.96 16.15
C GLN A 659 2.66 28.32 16.03
N ASN A 660 1.76 27.44 16.49
CA ASN A 660 0.32 27.57 16.40
C ASN A 660 -0.34 27.78 17.78
N PRO A 661 -0.14 28.94 18.45
CA PRO A 661 -0.67 29.17 19.79
C PRO A 661 -2.21 29.31 19.79
N ARG A 662 -2.88 28.63 20.73
CA ARG A 662 -4.33 28.70 20.94
C ARG A 662 -4.86 30.12 21.08
N THR A 663 -5.92 30.47 20.33
CA THR A 663 -6.66 31.74 20.43
C THR A 663 -7.90 31.60 21.30
N ALA A 664 -8.11 32.53 22.24
CA ALA A 664 -9.16 32.41 23.26
C ALA A 664 -10.58 32.82 22.82
N ALA A 665 -10.73 33.17 21.54
CA ALA A 665 -11.95 33.57 20.83
C ALA A 665 -11.64 33.53 19.31
N PRO A 666 -12.64 33.47 18.41
CA PRO A 666 -12.44 33.70 16.99
C PRO A 666 -11.87 35.10 16.70
N ASP A 667 -11.30 35.27 15.50
CA ASP A 667 -10.89 36.60 15.02
C ASP A 667 -12.12 37.47 14.64
N ASP A 668 -11.96 38.79 14.74
CA ASP A 668 -13.03 39.78 14.56
C ASP A 668 -13.45 39.93 13.09
N VAL A 669 -14.59 39.31 12.74
CA VAL A 669 -15.21 39.38 11.40
C VAL A 669 -15.98 40.67 11.11
N GLY A 670 -16.21 41.51 12.13
CA GLY A 670 -17.10 42.68 12.03
C GLY A 670 -18.57 42.33 11.85
N GLY A 671 -19.34 43.28 11.30
CA GLY A 671 -20.79 43.17 11.13
C GLY A 671 -21.57 43.77 12.32
N ASP A 672 -22.80 44.21 12.06
CA ASP A 672 -23.83 44.42 13.09
C ASP A 672 -24.60 43.12 13.41
N ILE A 673 -24.46 42.06 12.59
CA ILE A 673 -24.96 40.68 12.79
C ILE A 673 -23.85 39.65 12.54
N THR A 674 -23.85 38.56 13.31
CA THR A 674 -22.91 37.43 13.16
C THR A 674 -23.61 36.09 12.98
N VAL A 675 -23.11 35.25 12.06
CA VAL A 675 -23.62 33.90 11.78
C VAL A 675 -22.48 32.89 11.88
N ALA A 676 -22.70 31.76 12.55
CA ALA A 676 -21.72 30.68 12.65
C ALA A 676 -22.25 29.34 12.12
N SER A 677 -21.34 28.54 11.56
CA SER A 677 -21.49 27.12 11.24
C SER A 677 -20.68 26.31 12.24
N PHE A 678 -21.25 25.24 12.81
CA PHE A 678 -20.49 24.38 13.72
C PHE A 678 -21.01 22.93 13.72
N ASN A 679 -20.20 22.01 13.20
CA ASN A 679 -20.34 20.58 13.49
C ASN A 679 -19.84 20.30 14.91
N VAL A 680 -20.69 19.70 15.75
CA VAL A 680 -20.44 19.46 17.18
C VAL A 680 -20.18 17.99 17.55
N LEU A 681 -19.73 17.17 16.59
CA LEU A 681 -19.25 15.79 16.76
C LEU A 681 -20.24 14.90 17.53
N ASN A 682 -21.32 14.51 16.86
CA ASN A 682 -22.42 13.69 17.40
C ASN A 682 -22.88 14.13 18.80
N TYR A 683 -23.51 15.30 18.91
CA TYR A 683 -24.11 15.77 20.16
C TYR A 683 -25.48 15.11 20.42
N PHE A 684 -25.46 14.03 21.19
CA PHE A 684 -26.62 13.22 21.54
C PHE A 684 -26.90 13.26 23.05
N THR A 685 -28.18 13.36 23.41
CA THR A 685 -28.69 13.24 24.78
C THR A 685 -29.12 11.82 25.13
N THR A 686 -29.41 10.99 24.13
CA THR A 686 -29.48 9.53 24.28
C THR A 686 -28.08 8.96 24.15
N LEU A 687 -27.50 8.53 25.28
CA LEU A 687 -26.20 7.84 25.32
C LEU A 687 -26.21 6.58 24.44
N ASP A 688 -25.10 6.26 23.79
CA ASP A 688 -24.95 4.91 23.24
C ASP A 688 -24.68 3.91 24.38
N ASP A 689 -25.41 2.80 24.39
CA ASP A 689 -25.14 1.68 25.29
C ASP A 689 -24.54 0.47 24.57
N GLY A 690 -24.23 0.62 23.27
CA GLY A 690 -23.69 -0.40 22.39
C GLY A 690 -24.63 -1.60 22.17
N THR A 691 -25.91 -1.51 22.59
CA THR A 691 -26.83 -2.66 22.57
C THR A 691 -28.26 -2.37 22.08
N ASN A 692 -28.66 -1.11 21.91
CA ASN A 692 -30.06 -0.76 21.61
C ASN A 692 -30.20 0.28 20.48
N ASP A 693 -30.65 -0.16 19.31
CA ASP A 693 -31.07 0.73 18.21
C ASP A 693 -32.35 1.51 18.59
N ILE A 694 -32.22 2.65 19.28
CA ILE A 694 -33.34 3.47 19.79
C ILE A 694 -33.34 4.93 19.33
N CYS A 695 -32.29 5.36 18.61
CA CYS A 695 -32.16 6.72 18.11
C CYS A 695 -32.84 6.93 16.75
N GLY A 696 -32.88 8.19 16.32
CA GLY A 696 -33.52 8.67 15.10
C GLY A 696 -35.05 8.73 15.14
N PRO A 697 -35.71 9.32 14.11
CA PRO A 697 -37.15 9.62 14.09
C PRO A 697 -38.06 8.41 14.29
N ALA A 698 -37.61 7.23 13.86
CA ALA A 698 -38.36 5.98 13.93
C ALA A 698 -37.93 5.07 15.11
N GLN A 699 -36.96 5.49 15.93
CA GLN A 699 -36.44 4.78 17.11
C GLN A 699 -36.00 3.34 16.79
N ASN A 700 -35.11 3.24 15.80
CA ASN A 700 -34.57 1.99 15.28
C ASN A 700 -33.16 2.12 14.68
N LEU A 701 -32.46 3.22 14.96
CA LEU A 701 -31.07 3.44 14.57
C LEU A 701 -30.19 3.43 15.82
N GLU A 702 -28.91 3.12 15.62
CA GLU A 702 -27.87 3.21 16.64
C GLU A 702 -27.72 4.68 17.12
N CYS A 703 -27.30 4.84 18.38
CA CYS A 703 -27.01 6.12 19.01
C CYS A 703 -25.51 6.41 18.91
N ARG A 704 -25.11 7.68 19.00
CA ARG A 704 -23.72 8.11 18.78
C ARG A 704 -23.33 9.15 19.82
N GLY A 705 -22.07 9.56 19.84
CA GLY A 705 -21.55 10.50 20.83
C GLY A 705 -21.18 9.78 22.13
N ALA A 706 -21.59 10.35 23.28
CA ALA A 706 -21.23 9.85 24.60
C ALA A 706 -21.79 8.44 24.94
N ASP A 707 -20.92 7.53 25.41
CA ASP A 707 -21.29 6.23 26.00
C ASP A 707 -21.85 6.44 27.43
N GLU A 708 -21.23 7.34 28.20
CA GLU A 708 -21.52 7.56 29.62
C GLU A 708 -22.07 8.96 29.94
N ALA A 709 -22.87 9.03 31.01
CA ALA A 709 -23.47 10.28 31.49
C ALA A 709 -22.45 11.30 32.03
N GLU A 710 -21.15 10.96 32.10
CA GLU A 710 -20.07 11.90 32.38
C GLU A 710 -19.53 12.53 31.09
N GLU A 711 -19.38 11.76 30.01
CA GLU A 711 -18.94 12.22 28.69
C GLU A 711 -19.92 13.22 28.09
N LEU A 712 -21.23 12.97 28.19
CA LEU A 712 -22.25 13.96 27.78
C LEU A 712 -22.12 15.29 28.53
N VAL A 713 -21.70 15.27 29.79
CA VAL A 713 -21.40 16.51 30.54
C VAL A 713 -20.12 17.15 30.02
N ARG A 714 -19.07 16.34 29.75
CA ARG A 714 -17.78 16.82 29.23
C ARG A 714 -17.92 17.47 27.85
N GLN A 715 -18.62 16.81 26.93
CA GLN A 715 -18.91 17.24 25.55
C GLN A 715 -19.71 18.55 25.57
N ARG A 716 -20.82 18.58 26.33
CA ARG A 716 -21.65 19.77 26.46
C ARG A 716 -20.89 20.95 27.07
N ASP A 717 -20.11 20.74 28.13
CA ASP A 717 -19.34 21.82 28.76
C ASP A 717 -18.30 22.41 27.78
N LYS A 718 -17.68 21.61 26.91
CA LYS A 718 -16.80 22.08 25.82
C LYS A 718 -17.56 22.83 24.72
N ILE A 719 -18.66 22.28 24.18
CA ILE A 719 -19.47 22.92 23.12
C ILE A 719 -20.07 24.25 23.63
N VAL A 720 -20.57 24.27 24.87
CA VAL A 720 -21.08 25.50 25.52
C VAL A 720 -19.96 26.54 25.67
N ALA A 721 -18.73 26.14 25.99
CA ALA A 721 -17.58 27.05 26.03
C ALA A 721 -17.23 27.61 24.65
N ALA A 722 -17.28 26.80 23.59
CA ALA A 722 -17.04 27.23 22.21
C ALA A 722 -18.11 28.23 21.73
N ILE A 723 -19.39 27.88 21.79
CA ILE A 723 -20.49 28.77 21.36
C ILE A 723 -20.52 30.06 22.20
N THR A 724 -20.22 30.00 23.50
CA THR A 724 -20.10 31.19 24.37
C THR A 724 -18.92 32.10 24.01
N ALA A 725 -17.85 31.57 23.42
CA ALA A 725 -16.70 32.35 22.97
C ALA A 725 -16.90 32.90 21.55
N ILE A 726 -17.71 32.22 20.73
CA ILE A 726 -18.16 32.70 19.41
C ILE A 726 -19.20 33.82 19.55
N ASP A 727 -20.12 33.73 20.53
CA ASP A 727 -21.18 34.71 20.86
C ASP A 727 -22.06 35.12 19.66
N ALA A 728 -22.17 34.26 18.64
CA ALA A 728 -22.87 34.59 17.39
C ALA A 728 -24.38 34.74 17.57
N ASP A 729 -24.99 35.58 16.72
CA ASP A 729 -26.43 35.89 16.72
C ASP A 729 -27.28 34.77 16.10
N VAL A 730 -26.71 34.00 15.17
CA VAL A 730 -27.28 32.77 14.60
C VAL A 730 -26.19 31.70 14.55
N VAL A 731 -26.51 30.47 14.95
CA VAL A 731 -25.62 29.30 14.80
C VAL A 731 -26.37 28.17 14.10
N GLY A 732 -25.89 27.77 12.93
CA GLY A 732 -26.22 26.50 12.29
C GLY A 732 -25.41 25.39 12.95
N LEU A 733 -26.10 24.43 13.55
CA LEU A 733 -25.52 23.29 14.25
C LEU A 733 -25.62 22.04 13.37
N ILE A 734 -24.52 21.31 13.26
CA ILE A 734 -24.40 20.05 12.53
C ILE A 734 -24.06 18.93 13.52
N GLU A 735 -24.55 17.71 13.26
CA GLU A 735 -24.45 16.55 14.15
C GLU A 735 -25.21 16.66 15.49
N ILE A 736 -26.46 17.14 15.42
CA ILE A 736 -27.42 17.11 16.54
C ILE A 736 -28.29 15.84 16.46
N GLU A 737 -28.59 15.21 17.59
CA GLU A 737 -29.52 14.06 17.66
C GLU A 737 -30.93 14.41 17.14
N ASN A 738 -31.48 13.54 16.29
CA ASN A 738 -32.76 13.71 15.62
C ASN A 738 -33.95 13.29 16.52
N ASN A 739 -34.14 13.99 17.64
CA ASN A 739 -35.17 13.71 18.63
C ASN A 739 -36.60 14.14 18.20
N VAL A 740 -37.60 13.40 18.68
CA VAL A 740 -39.03 13.68 18.45
C VAL A 740 -39.53 14.99 19.10
N ASN A 741 -38.82 15.53 20.09
CA ASN A 741 -39.18 16.78 20.77
C ASN A 741 -38.00 17.79 20.81
N ASP A 742 -37.02 17.67 19.92
CA ASP A 742 -35.81 18.52 19.88
C ASP A 742 -34.98 18.51 21.18
N ASP A 743 -35.07 17.41 21.94
CA ASP A 743 -34.52 17.27 23.28
C ASP A 743 -33.01 17.63 23.38
N ALA A 744 -32.17 17.24 22.39
CA ALA A 744 -30.75 17.57 22.36
C ALA A 744 -30.44 19.06 22.15
N VAL A 745 -31.01 19.72 21.13
CA VAL A 745 -30.79 21.17 20.92
C VAL A 745 -31.40 21.99 22.05
N ILE A 746 -32.49 21.53 22.67
CA ILE A 746 -33.08 22.17 23.86
C ILE A 746 -32.13 22.07 25.07
N ASP A 747 -31.50 20.91 25.33
CA ASP A 747 -30.54 20.76 26.43
C ASP A 747 -29.29 21.65 26.25
N LEU A 748 -28.81 21.79 25.01
CA LEU A 748 -27.72 22.71 24.67
C LEU A 748 -28.14 24.18 24.89
N VAL A 749 -29.34 24.58 24.44
CA VAL A 749 -29.87 25.94 24.65
C VAL A 749 -30.13 26.25 26.12
N ASP A 750 -30.70 25.33 26.90
CA ASP A 750 -30.89 25.52 28.35
C ASP A 750 -29.53 25.67 29.07
N SER A 751 -28.49 24.99 28.58
CA SER A 751 -27.12 25.04 29.13
C SER A 751 -26.38 26.32 28.75
N LEU A 752 -26.46 26.78 27.50
CA LEU A 752 -26.00 28.10 27.07
C LEU A 752 -26.69 29.21 27.88
N ASN A 753 -28.01 29.11 28.05
CA ASN A 753 -28.79 30.03 28.87
C ASN A 753 -28.44 29.98 30.38
N ALA A 754 -27.91 28.86 30.88
CA ALA A 754 -27.42 28.75 32.26
C ALA A 754 -26.09 29.49 32.48
N VAL A 755 -25.24 29.60 31.45
CA VAL A 755 -23.96 30.33 31.48
C VAL A 755 -24.16 31.81 31.12
N ASN A 756 -24.78 32.09 29.98
CA ASN A 756 -24.82 33.42 29.35
C ASN A 756 -25.99 34.28 29.84
N GLY A 757 -27.06 33.64 30.33
CA GLY A 757 -28.26 34.29 30.84
C GLY A 757 -29.54 33.68 30.29
N ALA A 758 -30.59 33.60 31.11
CA ALA A 758 -31.83 32.95 30.72
C ALA A 758 -32.58 33.74 29.63
N GLY A 759 -32.63 33.19 28.41
CA GLY A 759 -33.19 33.81 27.22
C GLY A 759 -32.19 34.64 26.42
N THR A 760 -30.89 34.33 26.51
CA THR A 760 -29.88 34.80 25.56
C THR A 760 -29.99 34.05 24.24
N TYR A 761 -30.15 32.72 24.28
CA TYR A 761 -30.38 31.87 23.11
C TYR A 761 -31.77 31.24 23.10
N ASP A 762 -32.31 30.98 21.91
CA ASP A 762 -33.52 30.19 21.64
C ASP A 762 -33.29 29.30 20.40
N ALA A 763 -34.16 28.32 20.14
CA ALA A 763 -34.03 27.36 19.04
C ALA A 763 -35.15 27.50 17.99
N ILE A 764 -34.90 27.00 16.77
CA ILE A 764 -35.96 26.77 15.78
C ILE A 764 -36.57 25.38 16.02
N ASP A 765 -37.78 25.36 16.60
CA ASP A 765 -38.61 24.16 16.84
C ASP A 765 -38.96 23.50 15.50
N THR A 766 -38.26 22.40 15.20
CA THR A 766 -38.32 21.66 13.92
C THR A 766 -38.88 20.26 14.09
N GLY A 767 -38.69 19.66 15.27
CA GLY A 767 -38.90 18.23 15.48
C GLY A 767 -37.97 17.38 14.60
N THR A 768 -38.40 16.16 14.30
CA THR A 768 -37.63 15.26 13.43
C THR A 768 -37.64 15.71 11.97
N ILE A 769 -36.46 15.81 11.36
CA ILE A 769 -36.27 16.09 9.92
C ILE A 769 -35.42 14.97 9.30
N GLY A 770 -35.75 14.51 8.09
CA GLY A 770 -35.12 13.31 7.50
C GLY A 770 -35.45 12.00 8.21
N ASP A 771 -34.62 10.97 8.03
CA ASP A 771 -34.79 9.65 8.66
C ASP A 771 -33.55 9.10 9.42
N ASP A 772 -32.36 9.70 9.28
CA ASP A 772 -31.14 9.34 10.02
C ASP A 772 -31.18 9.74 11.51
N ALA A 773 -30.27 9.18 12.32
CA ALA A 773 -30.09 9.51 13.74
C ALA A 773 -29.57 10.95 13.96
N ILE A 774 -28.87 11.52 12.98
CA ILE A 774 -28.38 12.91 12.97
C ILE A 774 -29.37 13.82 12.23
N LYS A 775 -29.50 15.06 12.70
CA LYS A 775 -30.01 16.21 11.94
C LYS A 775 -29.10 17.44 12.07
N VAL A 776 -29.42 18.46 11.26
CA VAL A 776 -28.99 19.85 11.47
C VAL A 776 -30.03 20.62 12.31
N ALA A 777 -29.61 21.72 12.93
CA ALA A 777 -30.50 22.59 13.72
C ALA A 777 -30.06 24.06 13.67
N PHE A 778 -30.93 24.97 14.10
CA PHE A 778 -30.60 26.39 14.33
C PHE A 778 -30.84 26.79 15.78
N ILE A 779 -29.87 27.51 16.35
CA ILE A 779 -30.05 28.35 17.54
C ILE A 779 -29.75 29.81 17.19
N TYR A 780 -30.34 30.76 17.91
CA TYR A 780 -30.19 32.19 17.62
C TYR A 780 -30.34 33.03 18.89
N GLN A 781 -29.87 34.28 18.86
CA GLN A 781 -30.04 35.26 19.95
C GLN A 781 -31.30 36.13 19.71
N PRO A 782 -32.41 35.95 20.46
CA PRO A 782 -33.65 36.73 20.25
C PRO A 782 -33.55 38.21 20.68
N ALA A 783 -32.36 38.64 21.10
CA ALA A 783 -32.03 40.03 21.41
C ALA A 783 -31.49 40.80 20.20
N ALA A 784 -30.96 40.10 19.19
CA ALA A 784 -30.38 40.67 17.97
C ALA A 784 -31.26 40.40 16.74
N VAL A 785 -31.64 39.13 16.52
CA VAL A 785 -32.41 38.70 15.35
C VAL A 785 -33.80 38.17 15.71
N THR A 786 -34.71 38.20 14.73
CA THR A 786 -36.06 37.60 14.79
C THR A 786 -36.26 36.69 13.59
N PRO A 787 -36.66 35.41 13.77
CA PRO A 787 -37.05 34.53 12.66
C PRO A 787 -38.27 35.08 11.90
N VAL A 788 -38.22 35.01 10.57
CA VAL A 788 -39.25 35.46 9.63
C VAL A 788 -39.84 34.26 8.89
N GLY A 789 -41.17 34.18 8.84
CA GLY A 789 -41.88 33.07 8.17
C GLY A 789 -41.98 31.80 9.02
N ASP A 790 -42.23 30.69 8.33
CA ASP A 790 -42.01 29.33 8.84
C ASP A 790 -40.66 28.84 8.25
N TYR A 791 -39.97 27.89 8.90
CA TYR A 791 -38.75 27.29 8.32
C TYR A 791 -39.07 26.42 7.09
N ALA A 792 -38.08 26.21 6.24
CA ALA A 792 -38.18 25.36 5.05
C ALA A 792 -37.15 24.22 5.08
N LEU A 793 -37.45 23.13 4.38
CA LEU A 793 -36.58 21.96 4.22
C LEU A 793 -36.37 21.62 2.75
N LEU A 794 -35.15 21.17 2.40
CA LEU A 794 -34.86 20.45 1.17
C LEU A 794 -34.69 18.95 1.49
N ASP A 795 -35.54 18.14 0.88
CA ASP A 795 -35.52 16.67 0.97
C ASP A 795 -35.94 16.06 -0.39
N GLY A 796 -35.86 14.74 -0.51
CA GLY A 796 -36.24 13.97 -1.71
C GLY A 796 -37.73 14.05 -2.08
N SER A 797 -38.56 14.70 -1.27
CA SER A 797 -39.95 15.04 -1.59
C SER A 797 -40.11 16.43 -2.24
N VAL A 798 -39.11 17.30 -2.08
CA VAL A 798 -38.98 18.61 -2.74
C VAL A 798 -38.26 18.47 -4.08
N ASP A 799 -37.03 17.93 -4.09
CA ASP A 799 -36.29 17.61 -5.33
C ASP A 799 -35.77 16.16 -5.29
N PRO A 800 -36.10 15.30 -6.26
CA PRO A 800 -35.71 13.89 -6.25
C PRO A 800 -34.22 13.61 -6.52
N ARG A 801 -33.39 14.64 -6.78
CA ARG A 801 -31.91 14.55 -6.70
C ARG A 801 -31.43 14.42 -5.25
N PHE A 802 -32.16 14.97 -4.29
CA PHE A 802 -31.75 14.95 -2.89
C PHE A 802 -32.04 13.56 -2.28
N ILE A 803 -31.01 12.72 -2.17
CA ILE A 803 -31.15 11.36 -1.64
C ILE A 803 -31.12 11.39 -0.10
N ASP A 804 -32.30 11.40 0.53
CA ASP A 804 -32.49 11.44 2.00
C ASP A 804 -31.67 10.38 2.75
N SER A 805 -31.56 9.16 2.20
CA SER A 805 -30.79 8.06 2.80
C SER A 805 -29.27 8.18 2.60
N LYS A 806 -28.77 9.36 2.22
CA LYS A 806 -27.35 9.70 2.02
C LYS A 806 -27.04 11.09 2.59
N ASN A 807 -27.82 12.11 2.24
CA ASN A 807 -27.67 13.50 2.66
C ASN A 807 -28.71 13.84 3.74
N ARG A 808 -28.34 14.60 4.78
CA ARG A 808 -29.33 15.07 5.78
C ARG A 808 -30.07 16.28 5.20
N PRO A 809 -31.41 16.38 5.33
CA PRO A 809 -32.18 17.49 4.78
C PRO A 809 -31.65 18.87 5.18
N VAL A 810 -31.49 19.76 4.21
CA VAL A 810 -31.03 21.14 4.44
C VAL A 810 -32.14 21.91 5.12
N LEU A 811 -31.82 22.61 6.21
CA LEU A 811 -32.75 23.45 6.97
C LEU A 811 -32.51 24.92 6.63
N ALA A 812 -33.53 25.61 6.09
CA ALA A 812 -33.46 27.04 5.81
C ALA A 812 -34.40 27.84 6.71
N GLN A 813 -33.90 28.96 7.23
CA GLN A 813 -34.66 29.92 8.03
C GLN A 813 -34.21 31.34 7.68
N THR A 814 -35.17 32.23 7.38
CA THR A 814 -34.91 33.66 7.24
C THR A 814 -34.85 34.30 8.62
N PHE A 815 -33.81 35.07 8.90
CA PHE A 815 -33.66 35.90 10.09
C PHE A 815 -33.71 37.36 9.68
N SER A 816 -34.20 38.24 10.56
CA SER A 816 -34.21 39.68 10.36
C SER A 816 -33.69 40.42 11.59
N ASP A 817 -32.93 41.49 11.37
CA ASP A 817 -32.34 42.32 12.42
C ASP A 817 -33.33 43.33 13.04
N ALA A 818 -32.80 44.28 13.81
CA ALA A 818 -33.59 45.30 14.52
C ALA A 818 -34.03 46.52 13.67
N ASP A 819 -33.37 46.80 12.53
CA ASP A 819 -33.69 47.90 11.61
C ASP A 819 -34.46 47.45 10.36
N GLY A 820 -34.45 46.14 10.06
CA GLY A 820 -35.28 45.46 9.07
C GLY A 820 -34.52 44.77 7.95
N GLY A 821 -33.19 44.65 8.00
CA GLY A 821 -32.41 43.78 7.12
C GLY A 821 -32.80 42.31 7.31
N MET A 822 -32.60 41.48 6.29
CA MET A 822 -32.89 40.05 6.35
C MET A 822 -31.78 39.21 5.70
N VAL A 823 -31.72 37.94 6.07
CA VAL A 823 -30.91 36.92 5.39
C VAL A 823 -31.55 35.55 5.56
N THR A 824 -31.60 34.77 4.49
CA THR A 824 -32.00 33.36 4.53
C THR A 824 -30.78 32.50 4.72
N VAL A 825 -30.62 31.95 5.93
CA VAL A 825 -29.51 31.04 6.25
C VAL A 825 -29.98 29.61 6.01
N ALA A 826 -29.19 28.82 5.29
CA ALA A 826 -29.44 27.42 4.99
C ALA A 826 -28.31 26.55 5.57
N VAL A 827 -28.59 25.75 6.60
CA VAL A 827 -27.63 24.84 7.23
C VAL A 827 -27.77 23.42 6.66
N ASN A 828 -26.63 22.84 6.26
CA ASN A 828 -26.55 21.56 5.55
C ASN A 828 -25.65 20.53 6.27
N HIS A 829 -25.82 19.25 5.91
CA HIS A 829 -24.86 18.17 6.19
C HIS A 829 -24.99 17.11 5.08
N LEU A 830 -24.13 17.19 4.06
CA LEU A 830 -24.12 16.28 2.90
C LEU A 830 -23.39 14.96 3.18
N LYS A 831 -23.37 14.05 2.20
CA LYS A 831 -22.91 12.68 2.40
C LYS A 831 -21.39 12.54 2.51
N SER A 832 -20.93 12.02 3.66
CA SER A 832 -19.51 11.86 3.96
C SER A 832 -18.68 10.98 3.01
N LYS A 833 -17.47 11.48 2.69
CA LYS A 833 -16.50 10.99 1.67
C LYS A 833 -16.00 9.56 1.89
N GLY A 834 -15.90 9.12 3.16
CA GLY A 834 -15.41 7.79 3.54
C GLY A 834 -16.44 6.66 3.49
N SER A 835 -17.72 6.96 3.21
CA SER A 835 -18.79 5.95 3.12
C SER A 835 -19.10 5.57 1.68
N SER A 836 -19.36 4.29 1.42
CA SER A 836 -19.67 3.84 0.06
C SER A 836 -21.02 4.35 -0.49
N CYS A 837 -21.01 4.78 -1.75
CA CYS A 837 -22.19 5.04 -2.59
C CYS A 837 -22.29 4.08 -3.82
N VAL A 838 -21.59 2.94 -3.78
CA VAL A 838 -21.67 1.87 -4.81
C VAL A 838 -23.11 1.37 -5.05
N ASP A 839 -23.95 1.41 -4.02
CA ASP A 839 -25.36 0.99 -4.05
C ASP A 839 -26.27 1.92 -4.89
N VAL A 840 -25.92 3.21 -4.98
CA VAL A 840 -26.58 4.20 -5.84
C VAL A 840 -25.86 4.41 -7.18
N GLY A 841 -24.65 3.86 -7.33
CA GLY A 841 -23.86 3.88 -8.57
C GLY A 841 -22.74 4.92 -8.61
N ASP A 842 -22.41 5.50 -7.46
CA ASP A 842 -21.44 6.60 -7.28
C ASP A 842 -20.29 6.17 -6.36
N PRO A 843 -19.41 5.24 -6.80
CA PRO A 843 -18.23 4.84 -6.05
C PRO A 843 -17.18 5.97 -6.01
N ASP A 844 -16.14 5.78 -5.20
CA ASP A 844 -14.91 6.56 -5.36
C ASP A 844 -14.39 6.53 -6.81
N ALA A 845 -14.07 7.71 -7.35
CA ALA A 845 -13.55 7.87 -8.69
C ALA A 845 -12.01 7.81 -8.76
N THR A 846 -11.31 7.76 -7.62
CA THR A 846 -9.84 7.80 -7.48
C THR A 846 -9.18 9.06 -8.08
N ASP A 847 -9.95 10.15 -8.18
CA ASP A 847 -9.52 11.47 -8.67
C ASP A 847 -9.23 12.48 -7.55
N GLY A 848 -9.32 12.04 -6.28
CA GLY A 848 -9.20 12.84 -5.06
C GLY A 848 -10.54 13.20 -4.43
N SER A 849 -11.65 13.15 -5.18
CA SER A 849 -12.96 13.60 -4.67
C SER A 849 -13.61 12.64 -3.65
N GLY A 850 -13.17 11.39 -3.56
CA GLY A 850 -13.68 10.39 -2.62
C GLY A 850 -15.01 9.75 -3.05
N ASN A 851 -15.65 8.97 -2.17
CA ASN A 851 -16.96 8.39 -2.47
C ASN A 851 -18.06 9.48 -2.48
N CYS A 852 -19.21 9.13 -3.06
CA CYS A 852 -20.44 9.92 -3.01
C CYS A 852 -20.30 11.33 -3.64
N ASN A 853 -19.34 11.57 -4.55
CA ASN A 853 -19.11 12.89 -5.14
C ASN A 853 -20.26 13.33 -6.07
N GLY A 854 -20.80 12.41 -6.89
CA GLY A 854 -22.00 12.66 -7.67
C GLY A 854 -23.24 12.89 -6.80
N VAL A 855 -23.39 12.15 -5.70
CA VAL A 855 -24.48 12.29 -4.72
C VAL A 855 -24.42 13.60 -3.95
N ARG A 856 -23.21 14.13 -3.69
CA ARG A 856 -23.01 15.48 -3.16
C ARG A 856 -23.31 16.54 -4.23
N THR A 857 -22.90 16.32 -5.48
CA THR A 857 -23.14 17.24 -6.60
C THR A 857 -24.63 17.38 -6.92
N GLU A 858 -25.38 16.28 -7.09
CA GLU A 858 -26.83 16.31 -7.33
C GLU A 858 -27.60 17.01 -6.18
N ALA A 859 -27.11 16.91 -4.94
CA ALA A 859 -27.68 17.61 -3.80
C ALA A 859 -27.31 19.10 -3.73
N ALA A 860 -26.11 19.47 -4.19
CA ALA A 860 -25.65 20.84 -4.33
C ALA A 860 -26.42 21.61 -5.42
N GLU A 861 -26.61 21.01 -6.61
CA GLU A 861 -27.50 21.55 -7.64
C GLU A 861 -28.91 21.78 -7.09
N ALA A 862 -29.48 20.78 -6.40
CA ALA A 862 -30.82 20.85 -5.83
C ALA A 862 -30.93 21.93 -4.72
N LEU A 863 -29.84 22.24 -4.03
CA LEU A 863 -29.78 23.29 -3.02
C LEU A 863 -29.93 24.68 -3.64
N VAL A 864 -29.16 25.01 -4.68
CA VAL A 864 -29.26 26.32 -5.35
C VAL A 864 -30.57 26.48 -6.14
N ASP A 865 -31.02 25.44 -6.85
CA ASP A 865 -32.35 25.41 -7.50
C ASP A 865 -33.49 25.70 -6.50
N TRP A 866 -33.41 25.12 -5.30
CA TRP A 866 -34.42 25.28 -4.25
C TRP A 866 -34.38 26.67 -3.61
N LEU A 867 -33.20 27.18 -3.26
CA LEU A 867 -33.01 28.50 -2.66
C LEU A 867 -33.48 29.63 -3.60
N ALA A 868 -33.25 29.48 -4.91
CA ALA A 868 -33.75 30.38 -5.94
C ALA A 868 -35.30 30.48 -6.01
N THR A 869 -36.05 29.63 -5.28
CA THR A 869 -37.53 29.70 -5.21
C THR A 869 -38.09 30.56 -4.07
N ASP A 870 -37.24 31.18 -3.22
CA ASP A 870 -37.62 31.80 -1.94
C ASP A 870 -38.42 30.82 -1.04
N PRO A 871 -37.79 29.71 -0.59
CA PRO A 871 -38.50 28.59 0.02
C PRO A 871 -39.11 28.91 1.39
N THR A 872 -38.61 29.93 2.08
CA THR A 872 -39.17 30.49 3.33
C THR A 872 -40.28 31.52 3.08
N GLY A 873 -40.44 32.01 1.84
CA GLY A 873 -41.43 33.02 1.46
C GLY A 873 -41.15 34.41 2.02
N SER A 874 -39.87 34.75 2.15
CA SER A 874 -39.36 36.01 2.71
C SER A 874 -39.59 37.22 1.80
N GLY A 875 -39.50 37.01 0.48
CA GLY A 875 -39.40 38.08 -0.52
C GLY A 875 -38.06 38.84 -0.51
N ASP A 876 -37.04 38.31 0.17
CA ASP A 876 -35.70 38.87 0.26
C ASP A 876 -34.71 38.00 -0.54
N PRO A 877 -33.82 38.58 -1.37
CA PRO A 877 -32.91 37.80 -2.20
C PRO A 877 -31.69 37.24 -1.45
N ASP A 878 -31.39 37.68 -0.23
CA ASP A 878 -30.09 37.45 0.39
C ASP A 878 -29.99 36.07 1.06
N VAL A 879 -29.03 35.26 0.59
CA VAL A 879 -28.90 33.84 0.97
C VAL A 879 -27.46 33.51 1.40
N LEU A 880 -27.35 32.83 2.55
CA LEU A 880 -26.11 32.26 3.07
C LEU A 880 -26.26 30.75 3.23
N VAL A 881 -25.48 29.97 2.47
CA VAL A 881 -25.32 28.53 2.70
C VAL A 881 -24.21 28.32 3.72
N ILE A 882 -24.47 27.51 4.75
CA ILE A 882 -23.48 27.09 5.76
C ILE A 882 -23.58 25.59 6.04
N GLY A 883 -22.53 25.01 6.61
CA GLY A 883 -22.52 23.63 7.12
C GLY A 883 -21.52 22.71 6.41
N ASP A 884 -21.52 21.46 6.84
CA ASP A 884 -20.60 20.43 6.35
C ASP A 884 -21.06 19.85 5.00
N LEU A 885 -20.51 20.42 3.93
CA LEU A 885 -20.75 19.96 2.55
C LEU A 885 -19.99 18.66 2.22
N ASN A 886 -19.15 18.15 3.14
CA ASN A 886 -18.27 17.00 2.94
C ASN A 886 -17.49 17.06 1.62
N SER A 887 -17.09 18.26 1.21
CA SER A 887 -16.42 18.55 -0.06
C SER A 887 -15.37 19.65 0.13
N TYR A 888 -14.19 19.46 -0.43
CA TYR A 888 -13.17 20.50 -0.51
C TYR A 888 -13.51 21.49 -1.64
N ASP A 889 -12.93 22.69 -1.62
CA ASP A 889 -13.41 23.84 -2.40
C ASP A 889 -13.21 23.74 -3.92
N LYS A 890 -12.33 22.84 -4.40
CA LYS A 890 -12.17 22.53 -5.83
C LYS A 890 -12.98 21.30 -6.27
N GLU A 891 -13.85 20.76 -5.42
CA GLU A 891 -14.72 19.62 -5.77
C GLU A 891 -16.05 20.09 -6.39
N THR A 892 -16.55 19.32 -7.34
CA THR A 892 -17.76 19.62 -8.13
C THR A 892 -19.04 19.98 -7.34
N PRO A 893 -19.27 19.49 -6.10
CA PRO A 893 -20.37 19.98 -5.25
C PRO A 893 -20.24 21.46 -4.86
N ILE A 894 -19.02 21.99 -4.76
CA ILE A 894 -18.76 23.41 -4.46
C ILE A 894 -18.90 24.25 -5.74
N ASP A 895 -18.38 23.77 -6.88
CA ASP A 895 -18.63 24.37 -8.20
C ASP A 895 -20.14 24.55 -8.47
N ALA A 896 -20.94 23.52 -8.16
CA ALA A 896 -22.38 23.53 -8.38
C ALA A 896 -23.10 24.58 -7.52
N ILE A 897 -22.59 24.91 -6.32
CA ILE A 897 -23.14 26.01 -5.51
C ILE A 897 -22.65 27.36 -6.07
N ILE A 898 -21.36 27.48 -6.38
CA ILE A 898 -20.76 28.70 -6.95
C ILE A 898 -21.44 29.11 -8.26
N ALA A 899 -21.81 28.15 -9.11
CA ALA A 899 -22.44 28.36 -10.42
C ALA A 899 -23.93 28.74 -10.40
N GLY A 900 -24.57 28.79 -9.22
CA GLY A 900 -25.97 29.19 -9.08
C GLY A 900 -26.98 28.21 -9.69
N ALA A 901 -28.23 28.67 -9.84
CA ALA A 901 -29.35 27.87 -10.33
C ALA A 901 -29.48 27.88 -11.87
N ASP A 902 -28.59 28.58 -12.60
CA ASP A 902 -28.51 28.55 -14.07
C ASP A 902 -27.34 27.71 -14.63
N ASP A 903 -26.71 26.89 -13.76
CA ASP A 903 -25.57 26.01 -14.05
C ASP A 903 -24.34 26.74 -14.66
N THR A 904 -24.25 28.06 -14.56
CA THR A 904 -23.37 28.88 -15.42
C THR A 904 -22.62 29.97 -14.65
N ALA A 905 -21.56 29.58 -13.93
CA ALA A 905 -20.69 30.51 -13.20
C ALA A 905 -20.30 31.79 -13.98
N GLY A 906 -20.44 32.94 -13.31
CA GLY A 906 -20.26 34.28 -13.85
C GLY A 906 -21.56 35.01 -14.19
N THR A 907 -22.70 34.60 -13.62
CA THR A 907 -24.04 35.15 -13.88
C THR A 907 -24.50 36.13 -12.80
N ALA A 908 -25.63 35.91 -12.15
CA ALA A 908 -26.26 36.85 -11.20
C ALA A 908 -26.80 36.16 -9.94
N ASP A 909 -26.99 34.85 -10.01
CA ASP A 909 -27.32 33.91 -8.96
C ASP A 909 -26.09 33.10 -8.48
N ASP A 910 -24.91 33.40 -9.02
CA ASP A 910 -23.59 32.96 -8.50
C ASP A 910 -23.51 33.09 -6.97
N TYR A 911 -22.85 32.11 -6.34
CA TYR A 911 -22.39 32.18 -4.95
C TYR A 911 -20.87 32.38 -4.90
N ALA A 912 -20.38 33.00 -3.81
CA ALA A 912 -18.96 33.14 -3.52
C ALA A 912 -18.61 32.43 -2.21
N ASP A 913 -17.57 31.60 -2.26
CA ASP A 913 -16.92 31.01 -1.10
C ASP A 913 -16.27 32.11 -0.24
N LEU A 914 -16.66 32.19 1.02
CA LEU A 914 -16.18 33.21 1.94
C LEU A 914 -14.86 32.84 2.62
N LEU A 915 -14.50 31.56 2.75
CA LEU A 915 -13.20 31.15 3.26
C LEU A 915 -12.12 31.42 2.21
N ALA A 916 -12.32 30.98 0.96
CA ALA A 916 -11.42 31.33 -0.15
C ALA A 916 -11.28 32.85 -0.34
N GLN A 917 -12.35 33.63 -0.14
CA GLN A 917 -12.31 35.08 -0.31
C GLN A 917 -11.60 35.83 0.84
N PHE A 918 -11.78 35.42 2.10
CA PHE A 918 -11.31 36.17 3.28
C PHE A 918 -10.08 35.56 3.97
N GLN A 919 -9.91 34.24 3.95
CA GLN A 919 -8.74 33.53 4.49
C GLN A 919 -7.71 33.25 3.38
N GLY A 920 -8.17 32.74 2.22
CA GLY A 920 -7.35 32.38 1.07
C GLY A 920 -7.21 30.86 0.89
N GLU A 921 -6.26 30.44 0.04
CA GLU A 921 -6.01 29.02 -0.29
C GLU A 921 -5.63 28.18 0.93
N ASP A 922 -4.86 28.75 1.85
CA ASP A 922 -4.36 28.07 3.06
C ASP A 922 -5.45 27.86 4.16
N ALA A 923 -6.74 27.96 3.80
CA ALA A 923 -7.86 27.82 4.72
C ALA A 923 -8.15 26.34 5.04
N TYR A 924 -8.57 26.07 6.28
CA TYR A 924 -8.97 24.73 6.71
C TYR A 924 -10.00 24.78 7.85
N THR A 925 -10.79 23.71 7.96
CA THR A 925 -11.66 23.40 9.10
C THR A 925 -11.52 21.96 9.58
N TYR A 926 -10.75 21.13 8.87
CA TYR A 926 -10.64 19.69 9.08
C TYR A 926 -9.24 19.18 8.71
N VAL A 927 -8.88 18.00 9.23
CA VAL A 927 -7.64 17.27 8.92
C VAL A 927 -7.95 15.83 8.59
N PHE A 928 -7.32 15.31 7.55
CA PHE A 928 -7.45 13.91 7.16
C PHE A 928 -6.15 13.37 6.55
N ASP A 929 -5.65 12.23 7.06
CA ASP A 929 -4.38 11.61 6.67
C ASP A 929 -3.19 12.62 6.66
N GLY A 930 -3.15 13.52 7.64
CA GLY A 930 -2.14 14.56 7.77
C GLY A 930 -2.21 15.69 6.73
N GLN A 931 -3.36 15.87 6.10
CA GLN A 931 -3.61 16.92 5.10
C GLN A 931 -4.75 17.83 5.54
N PHE A 932 -4.59 19.13 5.28
CA PHE A 932 -5.46 20.20 5.75
C PHE A 932 -6.42 20.67 4.65
N GLY A 933 -7.65 21.00 5.02
CA GLY A 933 -8.63 21.63 4.14
C GLY A 933 -9.94 21.92 4.87
N TYR A 934 -10.93 22.47 4.18
CA TYR A 934 -12.24 22.78 4.78
C TYR A 934 -13.36 21.96 4.15
N LEU A 935 -14.19 21.38 5.02
CA LEU A 935 -15.44 20.67 4.69
C LEU A 935 -16.66 21.44 5.20
N ASP A 936 -16.47 22.31 6.20
CA ASP A 936 -17.45 23.29 6.67
C ASP A 936 -17.31 24.56 5.85
N HIS A 937 -18.40 24.95 5.20
CA HIS A 937 -18.40 26.09 4.30
C HIS A 937 -19.24 27.26 4.82
N ALA A 938 -18.95 28.43 4.27
CA ALA A 938 -19.88 29.55 4.22
C ALA A 938 -19.85 30.15 2.81
N LEU A 939 -20.97 30.06 2.08
CA LEU A 939 -21.10 30.59 0.72
C LEU A 939 -22.25 31.61 0.68
N ALA A 940 -21.96 32.85 0.27
CA ALA A 940 -22.95 33.91 0.12
C ALA A 940 -23.32 34.09 -1.35
N ASN A 941 -24.61 34.24 -1.65
CA ASN A 941 -25.04 34.58 -2.99
C ASN A 941 -24.65 36.03 -3.38
N THR A 942 -24.71 36.34 -4.67
CA THR A 942 -24.27 37.63 -5.24
C THR A 942 -24.94 38.87 -4.62
N SER A 943 -26.15 38.77 -4.05
CA SER A 943 -26.81 39.90 -3.37
C SER A 943 -26.32 40.08 -1.91
N LEU A 944 -26.17 38.98 -1.16
CA LEU A 944 -25.62 39.02 0.19
C LEU A 944 -24.12 39.37 0.21
N LEU A 945 -23.36 38.97 -0.82
CA LEU A 945 -21.90 39.15 -0.87
C LEU A 945 -21.43 40.60 -0.66
N GLY A 946 -22.25 41.59 -1.05
CA GLY A 946 -21.97 43.01 -0.82
C GLY A 946 -22.10 43.48 0.64
N GLN A 947 -22.67 42.64 1.50
CA GLN A 947 -23.02 42.89 2.90
C GLN A 947 -22.16 42.06 3.88
N VAL A 948 -21.37 41.09 3.37
CA VAL A 948 -20.40 40.34 4.17
C VAL A 948 -19.21 41.23 4.56
N THR A 949 -18.94 41.36 5.85
CA THR A 949 -17.86 42.20 6.39
C THR A 949 -16.55 41.44 6.60
N GLY A 950 -16.63 40.13 6.85
CA GLY A 950 -15.50 39.24 7.10
C GLY A 950 -15.93 37.80 7.34
N THR A 951 -14.98 36.87 7.29
CA THR A 951 -15.21 35.44 7.59
C THR A 951 -13.93 34.79 8.14
N THR A 952 -14.07 33.87 9.10
CA THR A 952 -12.96 33.12 9.68
C THR A 952 -13.38 31.71 10.09
N ALA A 953 -12.50 30.73 9.90
CA ALA A 953 -12.50 29.54 10.75
C ALA A 953 -11.94 29.92 12.13
N TRP A 954 -12.29 29.18 13.18
CA TRP A 954 -11.61 29.29 14.48
C TRP A 954 -10.98 27.96 14.85
N HIS A 955 -9.64 27.91 14.77
CA HIS A 955 -8.87 26.69 15.01
C HIS A 955 -8.86 26.27 16.47
N ILE A 956 -9.87 25.50 16.86
CA ILE A 956 -10.05 24.93 18.20
C ILE A 956 -10.13 23.39 18.19
N ASN A 957 -10.30 22.77 17.03
CA ASN A 957 -10.64 21.35 16.89
C ASN A 957 -9.74 20.62 15.89
N ALA A 958 -9.54 21.21 14.69
CA ALA A 958 -8.74 20.61 13.62
C ALA A 958 -7.21 20.77 13.78
N ASP A 959 -6.76 21.31 14.92
CA ASP A 959 -5.35 21.38 15.33
C ASP A 959 -5.09 20.68 16.68
N GLU A 960 -6.11 20.07 17.30
CA GLU A 960 -6.01 19.46 18.63
C GLU A 960 -6.10 17.93 18.55
N PRO A 961 -5.27 17.18 19.31
CA PRO A 961 -5.40 15.73 19.41
C PRO A 961 -6.68 15.33 20.17
N ASP A 962 -7.31 14.25 19.71
CA ASP A 962 -8.48 13.61 20.33
C ASP A 962 -8.26 13.19 21.79
N LEU A 963 -7.03 12.86 22.19
CA LEU A 963 -6.67 12.54 23.57
C LEU A 963 -7.18 13.58 24.61
N ILE A 964 -7.37 14.85 24.21
CA ILE A 964 -7.87 15.95 25.08
C ILE A 964 -9.37 16.29 24.91
N ASP A 965 -10.13 15.46 24.19
CA ASP A 965 -11.56 15.65 23.91
C ASP A 965 -12.47 15.38 25.14
N TYR A 966 -13.73 14.99 24.91
CA TYR A 966 -14.69 14.70 25.97
C TYR A 966 -14.75 13.23 26.41
N ASP A 967 -14.25 12.30 25.60
CA ASP A 967 -14.38 10.86 25.75
C ASP A 967 -13.53 10.33 26.93
N ILE A 968 -13.99 9.25 27.58
CA ILE A 968 -13.22 8.48 28.57
C ILE A 968 -13.02 7.01 28.18
N SER A 969 -13.61 6.56 27.08
CA SER A 969 -13.39 5.22 26.56
C SER A 969 -11.89 5.02 26.27
N PHE A 970 -11.38 3.82 26.55
CA PHE A 970 -9.98 3.40 26.33
C PHE A 970 -8.85 4.15 27.09
N LYS A 971 -9.08 5.36 27.64
CA LYS A 971 -8.10 6.20 28.35
C LYS A 971 -7.78 5.69 29.77
N LYS A 972 -6.60 6.01 30.28
CA LYS A 972 -6.09 5.64 31.63
C LYS A 972 -6.04 6.84 32.59
N ASP A 973 -5.87 6.58 33.90
CA ASP A 973 -5.91 7.58 34.99
C ASP A 973 -5.19 8.92 34.72
N ALA A 974 -4.05 8.91 34.02
CA ALA A 974 -3.30 10.14 33.72
C ALA A 974 -3.77 10.84 32.42
N GLN A 975 -4.34 10.10 31.47
CA GLN A 975 -4.94 10.63 30.24
C GLN A 975 -6.30 11.27 30.56
N ASP A 976 -7.20 10.56 31.27
CA ASP A 976 -8.49 11.09 31.74
C ASP A 976 -8.34 12.41 32.51
N ALA A 977 -7.28 12.53 33.30
CA ALA A 977 -6.97 13.71 34.10
C ALA A 977 -6.60 14.98 33.31
N ILE A 978 -6.46 14.92 31.98
CA ILE A 978 -6.16 16.10 31.13
C ILE A 978 -7.40 16.72 30.48
N TYR A 979 -8.61 16.20 30.73
CA TYR A 979 -9.84 16.85 30.30
C TYR A 979 -9.94 18.30 30.80
N ALA A 980 -10.38 19.20 29.92
CA ALA A 980 -10.69 20.59 30.23
C ALA A 980 -12.09 21.00 29.69
N PRO A 981 -12.93 21.66 30.52
CA PRO A 981 -14.19 22.29 30.09
C PRO A 981 -13.89 23.65 29.43
N ASP A 982 -13.22 23.60 28.30
CA ASP A 982 -12.81 24.73 27.46
C ASP A 982 -13.10 24.39 25.98
N PRO A 983 -12.96 25.33 25.02
CA PRO A 983 -13.50 25.10 23.67
C PRO A 983 -12.66 24.12 22.83
N TYR A 984 -11.44 23.79 23.26
CA TYR A 984 -10.48 23.05 22.44
C TYR A 984 -10.82 21.56 22.39
N ARG A 985 -10.82 20.96 21.20
CA ARG A 985 -11.33 19.62 20.93
C ARG A 985 -12.75 19.42 21.50
N SER A 986 -13.62 20.38 21.21
CA SER A 986 -15.08 20.31 21.39
C SER A 986 -15.77 19.53 20.25
N SER A 987 -15.08 19.42 19.12
CA SER A 987 -15.43 18.65 17.92
C SER A 987 -14.12 18.21 17.25
N ASP A 988 -14.20 17.56 16.09
CA ASP A 988 -13.11 17.36 15.13
C ASP A 988 -13.10 18.41 14.01
N HIS A 989 -14.24 19.07 13.76
CA HIS A 989 -14.38 20.19 12.83
C HIS A 989 -14.24 21.57 13.52
N ASP A 990 -13.54 22.52 12.90
CA ASP A 990 -13.50 23.92 13.34
C ASP A 990 -14.76 24.69 12.92
N PRO A 991 -15.35 25.53 13.80
CA PRO A 991 -16.46 26.39 13.43
C PRO A 991 -16.05 27.51 12.46
N VAL A 992 -16.95 27.85 11.53
CA VAL A 992 -16.82 28.96 10.58
C VAL A 992 -17.74 30.10 11.01
N ILE A 993 -17.24 31.33 11.07
CA ILE A 993 -17.96 32.52 11.54
C ILE A 993 -17.95 33.59 10.44
N VAL A 994 -19.10 34.21 10.18
CA VAL A 994 -19.35 35.24 9.16
C VAL A 994 -19.93 36.50 9.81
N GLY A 995 -19.40 37.67 9.47
CA GLY A 995 -19.93 38.98 9.85
C GLY A 995 -20.75 39.61 8.73
N LEU A 996 -21.90 40.22 9.06
CA LEU A 996 -22.87 40.79 8.13
C LEU A 996 -23.31 42.22 8.54
N ASP A 997 -23.35 43.15 7.58
CA ASP A 997 -23.97 44.48 7.66
C ASP A 997 -25.22 44.48 6.75
N LEU A 998 -26.38 44.04 7.25
CA LEU A 998 -27.57 43.82 6.42
C LEU A 998 -28.29 45.13 6.01
N ASP A 999 -28.65 45.24 4.73
CA ASP A 999 -29.49 46.30 4.17
C ASP A 999 -30.97 45.87 4.18
N ALA A 1000 -31.89 46.80 4.46
CA ALA A 1000 -33.33 46.46 4.48
C ALA A 1000 -33.89 46.25 3.05
N PRO A 1001 -34.63 45.16 2.77
CA PRO A 1001 -35.01 44.76 1.42
C PRO A 1001 -35.67 45.87 0.60
N VAL A 1002 -35.08 46.12 -0.58
CA VAL A 1002 -35.67 46.99 -1.59
C VAL A 1002 -36.86 46.27 -2.21
N VAL A 1003 -38.06 46.55 -1.69
CA VAL A 1003 -39.31 45.94 -2.19
C VAL A 1003 -39.60 46.38 -3.63
N VAL A 1004 -39.09 45.63 -4.60
CA VAL A 1004 -39.35 45.83 -6.03
C VAL A 1004 -40.74 45.30 -6.37
N GLY A 1005 -41.61 46.16 -6.90
CA GLY A 1005 -42.93 45.73 -7.35
C GLY A 1005 -42.94 45.22 -8.79
N GLU A 1006 -43.76 44.20 -9.09
CA GLU A 1006 -43.94 43.70 -10.46
C GLU A 1006 -44.52 44.79 -11.40
N LEU A 1007 -43.97 44.95 -12.61
CA LEU A 1007 -44.38 45.93 -13.62
C LEU A 1007 -45.02 45.27 -14.86
N ASP A 1008 -46.34 45.03 -14.83
CA ASP A 1008 -47.07 44.48 -15.98
C ASP A 1008 -47.08 45.48 -17.17
N ILE A 1009 -46.58 45.08 -18.36
CA ILE A 1009 -46.51 45.89 -19.59
C ILE A 1009 -47.55 45.44 -20.62
N ASP A 1010 -48.76 45.94 -20.40
CA ASP A 1010 -49.93 46.00 -21.30
C ASP A 1010 -49.56 46.26 -22.79
N SER A 1011 -48.60 47.17 -23.08
CA SER A 1011 -48.00 47.30 -24.43
C SER A 1011 -46.81 48.27 -24.52
N ALA A 1012 -45.75 47.87 -25.24
CA ALA A 1012 -44.65 48.74 -25.64
C ALA A 1012 -44.46 48.85 -27.18
N LEU A 1013 -44.01 50.02 -27.65
CA LEU A 1013 -43.55 50.27 -29.02
C LEU A 1013 -42.37 51.23 -29.01
N ILE A 1014 -41.19 50.74 -29.39
CA ILE A 1014 -39.97 51.54 -29.56
C ILE A 1014 -39.65 51.72 -31.05
N VAL A 1015 -39.27 52.94 -31.42
CA VAL A 1015 -38.87 53.33 -32.78
C VAL A 1015 -37.55 54.09 -32.71
N LEU A 1016 -36.46 53.40 -33.02
CA LEU A 1016 -35.11 53.97 -33.07
C LEU A 1016 -34.84 54.75 -34.37
N GLY A 1017 -34.00 55.78 -34.24
CA GLY A 1017 -33.44 56.55 -35.33
C GLY A 1017 -32.12 55.97 -35.83
N ARG A 1018 -31.86 56.11 -37.13
CA ARG A 1018 -30.73 55.50 -37.85
C ARG A 1018 -29.31 55.98 -37.45
N ARG A 1019 -29.19 56.74 -36.35
CA ARG A 1019 -27.96 57.32 -35.75
C ARG A 1019 -28.16 57.61 -34.24
N GLY A 1020 -28.86 56.74 -33.51
CA GLY A 1020 -29.14 56.90 -32.08
C GLY A 1020 -30.34 57.81 -31.77
N GLY A 1021 -30.99 57.54 -30.63
CA GLY A 1021 -32.21 58.21 -30.18
C GLY A 1021 -33.46 57.89 -31.00
N GLY A 1022 -34.63 58.22 -30.46
CA GLY A 1022 -35.89 57.70 -31.01
C GLY A 1022 -37.13 58.09 -30.20
N LYS A 1023 -38.16 57.25 -30.23
CA LYS A 1023 -39.36 57.38 -29.40
C LYS A 1023 -39.81 56.03 -28.86
N ALA A 1024 -40.28 56.04 -27.61
CA ALA A 1024 -41.00 54.92 -27.02
C ALA A 1024 -42.43 55.35 -26.66
N VAL A 1025 -43.38 54.43 -26.82
CA VAL A 1025 -44.75 54.52 -26.31
C VAL A 1025 -44.97 53.26 -25.48
N ILE A 1026 -45.24 53.42 -24.18
CA ILE A 1026 -45.30 52.34 -23.20
C ILE A 1026 -46.60 52.49 -22.40
N ARG A 1027 -47.20 51.35 -22.05
CA ARG A 1027 -48.31 51.20 -21.13
C ARG A 1027 -48.11 49.98 -20.25
N GLY A 1028 -48.59 50.09 -19.04
CA GLY A 1028 -48.56 49.02 -18.05
C GLY A 1028 -49.29 49.44 -16.78
N SER A 1029 -49.15 48.63 -15.74
CA SER A 1029 -49.62 48.92 -14.39
C SER A 1029 -48.68 48.37 -13.32
N VAL A 1030 -48.83 48.86 -12.10
CA VAL A 1030 -48.12 48.39 -10.90
C VAL A 1030 -49.13 47.94 -9.83
N PRO A 1031 -48.77 47.00 -8.93
CA PRO A 1031 -49.65 46.56 -7.85
C PRO A 1031 -49.89 47.64 -6.78
N GLU A 1032 -48.97 48.58 -6.58
CA GLU A 1032 -49.12 49.65 -5.58
C GLU A 1032 -50.21 50.68 -5.96
N SER A 1033 -50.96 51.18 -4.98
CA SER A 1033 -51.99 52.21 -5.16
C SER A 1033 -51.63 53.56 -4.50
N PHE A 1034 -51.28 54.56 -5.29
CA PHE A 1034 -50.81 55.87 -4.82
C PHE A 1034 -51.95 56.82 -4.43
N SER A 1035 -51.85 57.47 -3.26
CA SER A 1035 -52.87 58.44 -2.80
C SER A 1035 -52.65 59.88 -3.32
N SER A 1036 -51.38 60.22 -3.57
CA SER A 1036 -50.85 61.46 -4.17
C SER A 1036 -50.35 61.21 -5.59
N CYS A 1037 -49.83 62.23 -6.28
CA CYS A 1037 -49.11 62.01 -7.53
C CYS A 1037 -47.62 61.84 -7.22
N PRO A 1038 -47.00 60.73 -7.64
CA PRO A 1038 -45.61 60.47 -7.28
C PRO A 1038 -44.62 61.25 -8.16
N SER A 1039 -43.34 61.12 -7.82
CA SER A 1039 -42.24 61.17 -8.80
C SER A 1039 -42.43 60.09 -9.87
N PHE A 1040 -41.69 60.19 -10.97
CA PHE A 1040 -41.73 59.21 -12.06
C PHE A 1040 -40.38 59.24 -12.76
N ALA A 1041 -39.55 58.23 -12.54
CA ALA A 1041 -38.41 57.94 -13.40
C ALA A 1041 -38.65 56.65 -14.18
N LEU A 1042 -38.13 56.58 -15.40
CA LEU A 1042 -38.27 55.43 -16.29
C LEU A 1042 -36.90 55.12 -16.90
N SER A 1043 -36.45 53.89 -16.73
CA SER A 1043 -35.34 53.28 -17.46
C SER A 1043 -35.87 52.42 -18.61
N ILE A 1044 -35.00 52.20 -19.60
CA ILE A 1044 -35.17 51.19 -20.65
C ILE A 1044 -33.76 50.60 -20.86
N ASP A 1045 -33.61 49.29 -20.71
CA ASP A 1045 -32.32 48.57 -20.72
C ASP A 1045 -31.27 49.25 -19.82
N GLY A 1046 -31.63 49.45 -18.54
CA GLY A 1046 -30.83 50.18 -17.55
C GLY A 1046 -30.67 51.70 -17.79
N GLN A 1047 -30.87 52.21 -19.01
CA GLN A 1047 -30.68 53.62 -19.31
C GLN A 1047 -31.90 54.47 -18.90
N GLN A 1048 -31.75 55.34 -17.91
CA GLN A 1048 -32.80 56.29 -17.52
C GLN A 1048 -33.16 57.25 -18.68
N VAL A 1049 -34.38 57.13 -19.22
CA VAL A 1049 -34.86 57.93 -20.36
C VAL A 1049 -35.60 59.20 -19.94
N THR A 1050 -36.13 59.26 -18.71
CA THR A 1050 -36.68 60.49 -18.10
C THR A 1050 -36.85 60.35 -16.59
N ASP A 1051 -36.74 61.46 -15.87
CA ASP A 1051 -37.25 61.70 -14.51
C ASP A 1051 -38.18 62.93 -14.52
N ARG A 1052 -39.34 62.86 -13.85
CA ARG A 1052 -40.31 63.96 -13.67
C ARG A 1052 -41.14 63.82 -12.38
N THR A 1053 -41.24 64.88 -11.59
CA THR A 1053 -42.38 65.07 -10.66
C THR A 1053 -43.70 65.22 -11.44
N MET A 1054 -44.75 64.48 -11.07
CA MET A 1054 -46.06 64.57 -11.72
C MET A 1054 -47.00 65.60 -11.06
N PHE A 1055 -48.00 66.09 -11.81
CA PHE A 1055 -49.02 67.02 -11.31
C PHE A 1055 -50.45 66.46 -11.45
N ARG A 1056 -51.29 66.65 -10.41
CA ARG A 1056 -52.64 66.05 -10.34
C ARG A 1056 -53.68 66.76 -11.21
N LEU A 1057 -54.42 65.97 -11.98
CA LEU A 1057 -55.53 66.36 -12.86
C LEU A 1057 -56.72 65.40 -12.69
N GLY A 1058 -57.34 65.43 -11.51
CA GLY A 1058 -58.43 64.53 -11.13
C GLY A 1058 -57.92 63.27 -10.42
N SER A 1059 -58.29 62.08 -10.92
CA SER A 1059 -57.64 60.83 -10.53
C SER A 1059 -56.29 60.64 -11.21
N ARG A 1060 -56.03 61.33 -12.32
CA ARG A 1060 -54.80 61.18 -13.10
C ARG A 1060 -53.70 62.13 -12.64
N CYS A 1061 -52.48 61.64 -12.72
CA CYS A 1061 -51.25 62.40 -12.60
C CYS A 1061 -50.63 62.57 -13.99
N VAL A 1062 -50.06 63.74 -14.25
CA VAL A 1062 -49.53 64.08 -15.58
C VAL A 1062 -48.21 64.82 -15.44
N ALA A 1063 -47.20 64.39 -16.17
CA ALA A 1063 -45.99 65.16 -16.43
C ALA A 1063 -45.88 65.49 -17.93
N ILE A 1064 -45.51 66.72 -18.26
CA ILE A 1064 -45.29 67.19 -19.64
C ILE A 1064 -43.93 67.89 -19.66
N GLY A 1065 -42.99 67.35 -20.43
CA GLY A 1065 -41.64 67.88 -20.57
C GLY A 1065 -41.16 67.89 -22.02
N TRP A 1066 -39.92 68.34 -22.21
CA TRP A 1066 -39.26 68.29 -23.52
C TRP A 1066 -38.89 66.85 -23.93
N SER A 1067 -38.64 65.97 -22.95
CA SER A 1067 -38.44 64.53 -23.16
C SER A 1067 -39.71 63.81 -23.59
N GLY A 1068 -40.90 64.18 -23.10
CA GLY A 1068 -42.11 63.40 -23.33
C GLY A 1068 -43.35 63.85 -22.56
N ILE A 1069 -44.38 63.01 -22.59
CA ILE A 1069 -45.61 63.14 -21.79
C ILE A 1069 -45.83 61.81 -21.06
N ILE A 1070 -46.16 61.89 -19.78
CA ILE A 1070 -46.39 60.73 -18.91
C ILE A 1070 -47.74 60.90 -18.23
N PHE A 1071 -48.52 59.82 -18.13
CA PHE A 1071 -49.77 59.72 -17.40
C PHE A 1071 -49.71 58.55 -16.40
N PHE A 1072 -50.36 58.70 -15.26
CA PHE A 1072 -50.63 57.64 -14.27
C PHE A 1072 -52.07 57.84 -13.74
N ASP A 1073 -52.86 56.80 -13.49
CA ASP A 1073 -54.24 56.92 -12.94
C ASP A 1073 -54.35 56.28 -11.55
N LEU A 1074 -54.48 57.11 -10.52
CA LEU A 1074 -54.47 56.73 -9.10
C LEU A 1074 -55.65 55.83 -8.66
N ASN A 1075 -56.53 55.47 -9.58
CA ASN A 1075 -57.67 54.58 -9.34
C ASN A 1075 -57.46 53.15 -9.88
N SER A 1076 -56.49 52.93 -10.78
CA SER A 1076 -56.23 51.64 -11.41
C SER A 1076 -54.74 51.31 -11.54
N SER A 1077 -53.85 52.19 -11.08
CA SER A 1077 -52.39 52.08 -11.16
C SER A 1077 -51.82 51.88 -12.57
N GLU A 1078 -52.66 52.09 -13.60
CA GLU A 1078 -52.26 52.17 -15.01
C GLU A 1078 -51.40 53.41 -15.27
N PHE A 1079 -50.31 53.22 -16.04
CA PHE A 1079 -49.51 54.31 -16.58
C PHE A 1079 -49.49 54.33 -18.12
N THR A 1080 -49.06 55.46 -18.68
CA THR A 1080 -48.79 55.60 -20.12
C THR A 1080 -47.67 56.62 -20.32
N ALA A 1081 -46.53 56.16 -20.81
CA ALA A 1081 -45.38 57.00 -21.14
C ALA A 1081 -45.25 57.18 -22.66
N ILE A 1082 -45.03 58.42 -23.11
CA ILE A 1082 -44.67 58.77 -24.49
C ILE A 1082 -43.39 59.59 -24.44
N VAL A 1083 -42.25 58.93 -24.54
CA VAL A 1083 -40.92 59.52 -24.34
C VAL A 1083 -40.11 59.63 -25.63
N THR A 1084 -39.05 60.43 -25.58
CA THR A 1084 -38.12 60.69 -26.67
C THR A 1084 -36.75 60.28 -26.18
N LEU A 1085 -36.22 59.22 -26.78
CA LEU A 1085 -35.00 58.56 -26.33
C LEU A 1085 -33.80 59.45 -26.66
N PRO A 1086 -32.81 59.60 -25.75
CA PRO A 1086 -31.66 60.47 -25.97
C PRO A 1086 -30.83 60.02 -27.18
N SER A 1087 -30.11 60.92 -27.83
CA SER A 1087 -29.36 60.59 -29.07
C SER A 1087 -28.20 59.60 -28.88
N SER A 1088 -27.86 59.25 -27.64
CA SER A 1088 -26.95 58.17 -27.26
C SER A 1088 -27.61 56.79 -27.21
N PHE A 1089 -28.94 56.72 -27.11
CA PHE A 1089 -29.68 55.48 -26.92
C PHE A 1089 -29.59 54.57 -28.16
N SER A 1090 -29.02 53.39 -27.97
CA SER A 1090 -29.11 52.19 -28.81
C SER A 1090 -29.95 51.14 -28.10
N LEU A 1091 -30.51 50.21 -28.88
CA LEU A 1091 -30.81 48.86 -28.43
C LEU A 1091 -29.86 47.98 -29.24
N ASP A 1092 -29.16 47.06 -28.58
CA ASP A 1092 -28.22 46.16 -29.26
C ASP A 1092 -28.82 44.74 -29.44
N ASP A 1093 -29.89 44.41 -28.70
CA ASP A 1093 -30.69 43.18 -28.79
C ASP A 1093 -32.16 43.40 -29.24
N ASP A 1094 -32.92 42.30 -29.41
CA ASP A 1094 -34.34 42.29 -29.79
C ASP A 1094 -35.31 42.20 -28.58
N THR A 1095 -34.80 41.89 -27.38
CA THR A 1095 -35.49 42.03 -26.07
C THR A 1095 -35.32 43.47 -25.54
N VAL A 1096 -36.22 43.92 -24.67
CA VAL A 1096 -36.17 45.25 -24.03
C VAL A 1096 -36.81 45.17 -22.65
N ASP A 1097 -36.11 45.70 -21.64
CA ASP A 1097 -36.53 45.70 -20.23
C ASP A 1097 -36.94 47.10 -19.77
N PHE A 1098 -37.88 47.20 -18.83
CA PHE A 1098 -38.39 48.47 -18.33
C PHE A 1098 -38.36 48.50 -16.79
N GLY A 1099 -37.64 49.49 -16.24
CA GLY A 1099 -37.71 49.86 -14.82
C GLY A 1099 -38.47 51.17 -14.63
N LEU A 1100 -39.32 51.24 -13.61
CA LEU A 1100 -40.18 52.36 -13.28
C LEU A 1100 -40.03 52.72 -11.80
N LEU A 1101 -39.54 53.92 -11.50
CA LEU A 1101 -39.43 54.44 -10.14
C LEU A 1101 -40.60 55.39 -9.83
N LEU A 1102 -41.33 55.17 -8.73
CA LEU A 1102 -42.47 55.97 -8.28
C LEU A 1102 -42.34 56.33 -6.79
N ASP A 1103 -42.16 57.62 -6.46
CA ASP A 1103 -41.86 58.08 -5.09
C ASP A 1103 -40.74 57.26 -4.41
N ASP A 1104 -39.71 56.93 -5.22
CA ASP A 1104 -38.49 56.21 -4.88
C ASP A 1104 -38.67 54.69 -4.60
N VAL A 1105 -39.85 54.12 -4.85
CA VAL A 1105 -40.10 52.67 -4.98
C VAL A 1105 -39.85 52.22 -6.43
N GLU A 1106 -39.07 51.15 -6.64
CA GLU A 1106 -38.77 50.61 -7.98
C GLU A 1106 -39.74 49.49 -8.38
N PHE A 1107 -40.06 49.45 -9.68
CA PHE A 1107 -40.89 48.43 -10.31
C PHE A 1107 -40.22 47.93 -11.59
N ALA A 1108 -40.03 46.62 -11.74
CA ALA A 1108 -39.34 46.01 -12.88
C ALA A 1108 -40.22 44.99 -13.61
N THR A 1109 -40.02 44.81 -14.92
CA THR A 1109 -40.91 44.00 -15.76
C THR A 1109 -40.93 42.51 -15.40
N GLN A 1110 -39.74 41.93 -15.24
CA GLN A 1110 -39.45 40.74 -14.44
C GLN A 1110 -37.93 40.54 -14.44
N VAL A 1111 -37.40 39.82 -13.45
CA VAL A 1111 -36.13 39.07 -13.57
C VAL A 1111 -36.42 37.80 -14.43
N ASP A 1112 -35.48 36.88 -14.63
CA ASP A 1112 -35.72 35.57 -15.29
C ASP A 1112 -36.04 35.60 -16.80
N GLY A 1113 -35.57 36.62 -17.53
CA GLY A 1113 -35.30 36.54 -18.97
C GLY A 1113 -36.50 36.37 -19.93
N ARG A 1114 -37.76 36.59 -19.50
CA ARG A 1114 -38.96 36.40 -20.35
C ARG A 1114 -39.53 37.72 -20.91
N SER A 1115 -39.27 37.95 -22.20
CA SER A 1115 -39.45 39.23 -22.89
C SER A 1115 -40.90 39.72 -23.11
N ALA A 1116 -41.09 41.05 -22.93
CA ALA A 1116 -42.38 41.75 -23.07
C ALA A 1116 -42.38 42.84 -24.19
N GLY A 1117 -41.82 42.55 -25.37
CA GLY A 1117 -41.69 43.54 -26.45
C GLY A 1117 -41.85 43.01 -27.88
N ARG A 1118 -42.20 43.91 -28.82
CA ARG A 1118 -42.02 43.67 -30.27
C ARG A 1118 -41.46 44.91 -30.96
N THR A 1119 -40.16 44.87 -31.26
CA THR A 1119 -39.47 45.85 -32.12
C THR A 1119 -40.12 45.91 -33.51
N TRP A 1120 -40.21 47.12 -34.09
CA TRP A 1120 -40.72 47.34 -35.46
C TRP A 1120 -39.80 48.27 -36.26
N PHE A 1121 -38.77 47.68 -36.87
CA PHE A 1121 -37.79 48.40 -37.69
C PHE A 1121 -38.40 48.93 -39.01
N GLY A 1122 -38.94 50.14 -38.96
CA GLY A 1122 -39.44 50.87 -40.13
C GLY A 1122 -38.34 51.25 -41.14
N ARG A 1123 -38.56 50.94 -42.42
CA ARG A 1123 -37.65 51.27 -43.55
C ARG A 1123 -37.84 52.66 -44.14
#